data_AF-A0A699GY38-F1
#
_entry.id   AF-A0A699GY38-F1
#
_cell.length_a   1.000
_cell.length_b   1.000
_cell.length_c   1.000
_cell.angle_alpha   90.00
_cell.angle_beta   90.00
_cell.angle_gamma   90.00
#
_symmetry.space_group_name_H-M   'P 1'
#
loop_
_entity.id
_entity.type
_entity.pdbx_description
1 polymer ?
#
loop_
_entity_poly.entity_id
_entity_poly.type
_entity_poly.pdbx_seq_one_letter_code
_entity_poly.pdbx_strand_id
1 'polypeptide(L)'
;MVSGELCGEKYTTPSSLNVANNVSEITSFFSKSSNPNNNKMDDDEQQVFVNNNKRKMNKTLDSANNNNKKIKNTDTPNNFNNISGAPDVFLNNADRFTAREQDKFKFLGKERKDASKRSPEDENYDPRTLYLPPTFLKNLSGGQRQWWEFKSKHMDKVLFFKMGKFYELFEMDAHVGTKELDLQYMKGDQPHCGFPEKNFESNVEKLACKGYRVLVIEQTETPDQLDKRRKQDGSKDKVVKREICAVVTKGTLTDGEILSANPDASYLFAVAECYPGSGNQDDDRIYGVCVVDVSTSKIIIGQFKDDSECGVLSCLLSQLRPAEIIKPIKMLSPETEKVLMRQTRRPLVNELVPLEEFWDSEKSILEVKEIYQRINNQFGSSLLNESITCATKDGLPESLSELMASGKVGSYAISALGGTLFYLKKAFLDESLLRFAKFELLPCSGFSDLTKKTCMTLDATALENLEVFENSVNGDYKGTLYDQLNRCVTAFGKRLLKSWLARPLYDVVLIRERQEAVSGVKGVNLPHTLGFRKELAMLPDIERLLARVFSCSEANGRNASKVVLYEDASKKQLQEFILVLSGCELIINACSSLGVILEYTDSSLLHRLLTPGKDLPDVNAVLRHFKNAFDWTEAKKSGSIIPRDGVDEVYDTACGVVTEIELNLTKHLKEQRKLIGDSSVNYVSIGKDWYLLEVPESLCGNLPSDYELQSSKKGFSRYWTPTIKKYIRELSEAKSEKESKLKSIMHRLIRRFCEHHISWRQLVSIAAELDVLISIAIASDLYEGPTCRPLIVDTSSENEAPFIAAKNLGHPVLRNDTLGDGTFVPNDVCIGGSDHASFILLTGPNMGGKSTLLRQVCLAVILAQMGADVPAESFNMSPVDRIFVRMGAKDHIMAGQSTFLTELLETASMLSAATHSSLVALDELGRGTATSDGQAIAASVLEYLVNKVQCRGLFSTHYHHLALDYQQIPKVSLCHMACRVGNGVAGLEEVTFLYKLTYGACPKSYGVNVARLAGLPDNVLQKAATKSEEFETMYGKNRNHSIPSNKHWKDEMVVILQSLSNCLVDTRRSSSADGIFELQNRAKILYDQK
;
A
#
# COMPACT_ATOMS: atom_id res chain seq x y z
N MET A 1 -10.01 36.11 64.34
CA MET A 1 -10.84 35.31 65.26
C MET A 1 -12.26 35.88 65.23
N VAL A 2 -13.27 35.01 65.42
CA VAL A 2 -14.68 35.33 65.78
C VAL A 2 -15.40 36.41 64.95
N SER A 3 -16.06 35.90 63.90
CA SER A 3 -17.40 36.25 63.38
C SER A 3 -18.25 37.37 64.02
N GLY A 4 -18.98 38.10 63.15
CA GLY A 4 -20.24 38.80 63.47
C GLY A 4 -21.18 38.87 62.25
N GLU A 5 -22.42 38.42 62.44
CA GLU A 5 -23.73 38.81 61.83
C GLU A 5 -23.79 39.13 60.30
N LEU A 6 -24.52 38.46 59.39
CA LEU A 6 -25.81 37.73 59.29
C LEU A 6 -27.10 38.53 58.94
N CYS A 7 -27.69 38.11 57.81
CA CYS A 7 -29.10 38.17 57.37
C CYS A 7 -29.71 39.45 56.78
N GLY A 8 -30.11 39.34 55.49
CA GLY A 8 -31.07 40.21 54.79
C GLY A 8 -30.63 40.64 53.39
N GLU A 9 -31.25 40.23 52.28
CA GLU A 9 -32.10 39.05 52.05
C GLU A 9 -31.99 38.58 50.56
N LYS A 10 -32.26 37.30 50.31
CA LYS A 10 -32.49 36.60 49.01
C LYS A 10 -32.18 37.36 47.70
N TYR A 11 -31.12 36.94 47.00
CA TYR A 11 -30.98 37.20 45.55
C TYR A 11 -31.99 36.37 44.75
N THR A 12 -32.84 37.04 43.97
CA THR A 12 -33.66 36.42 42.91
C THR A 12 -33.00 36.62 41.54
N THR A 13 -32.88 35.55 40.76
CA THR A 13 -32.53 35.62 39.34
C THR A 13 -33.76 36.00 38.51
N PRO A 14 -33.58 36.76 37.42
CA PRO A 14 -34.50 36.68 36.29
C PRO A 14 -33.80 36.38 34.97
N SER A 15 -34.37 35.38 34.31
CA SER A 15 -34.25 35.00 32.91
C SER A 15 -34.15 36.14 31.88
N SER A 16 -33.27 35.89 30.91
CA SER A 16 -33.48 36.10 29.46
C SER A 16 -34.91 36.42 28.98
N LEU A 17 -35.08 37.58 28.36
CA LEU A 17 -36.03 37.94 27.29
C LEU A 17 -35.50 39.27 26.70
N ASN A 18 -35.68 39.69 25.44
CA ASN A 18 -35.97 39.10 24.12
C ASN A 18 -36.02 40.33 23.14
N VAL A 19 -36.49 40.18 21.89
CA VAL A 19 -36.69 41.27 20.89
C VAL A 19 -35.38 41.68 20.16
N ALA A 20 -35.26 41.68 18.82
CA ALA A 20 -36.28 41.54 17.76
C ALA A 20 -35.83 40.79 16.47
N ASN A 21 -36.82 40.13 15.85
CA ASN A 21 -37.15 40.07 14.41
C ASN A 21 -36.34 39.25 13.37
N ASN A 22 -37.14 38.54 12.54
CA ASN A 22 -36.89 37.87 11.24
C ASN A 22 -36.24 36.47 11.33
N VAL A 23 -36.95 35.31 11.26
CA VAL A 23 -38.20 34.89 10.56
C VAL A 23 -38.03 34.88 9.03
N SER A 24 -38.27 33.79 8.25
CA SER A 24 -38.45 32.33 8.46
C SER A 24 -38.36 31.60 7.07
N GLU A 25 -38.69 30.33 6.75
CA GLU A 25 -39.33 29.16 7.41
C GLU A 25 -39.13 27.84 6.60
N ILE A 26 -39.67 26.71 7.11
CA ILE A 26 -40.08 25.46 6.41
C ILE A 26 -39.00 24.49 5.84
N THR A 27 -39.28 23.19 6.01
CA THR A 27 -38.51 22.04 5.52
C THR A 27 -39.31 21.16 4.53
N SER A 28 -38.58 20.44 3.67
CA SER A 28 -38.87 19.09 3.12
C SER A 28 -39.84 18.84 1.92
N PHE A 29 -39.41 17.84 1.13
CA PHE A 29 -40.15 16.76 0.42
C PHE A 29 -40.48 16.73 -1.10
N PHE A 30 -40.00 15.61 -1.69
CA PHE A 30 -40.47 14.78 -2.82
C PHE A 30 -40.59 15.29 -4.29
N SER A 31 -39.58 14.90 -5.09
CA SER A 31 -39.64 14.16 -6.38
C SER A 31 -40.93 14.09 -7.23
N LYS A 32 -40.79 14.26 -8.58
CA LYS A 32 -41.11 13.22 -9.60
C LYS A 32 -40.85 13.63 -11.08
N SER A 33 -40.47 12.61 -11.88
CA SER A 33 -40.80 12.33 -13.32
C SER A 33 -40.68 13.39 -14.46
N SER A 34 -39.73 13.13 -15.37
CA SER A 34 -39.86 13.01 -16.86
C SER A 34 -40.45 14.11 -17.79
N ASN A 35 -39.66 14.45 -18.83
CA ASN A 35 -40.07 14.87 -20.20
C ASN A 35 -40.81 16.24 -20.36
N PRO A 36 -40.95 16.81 -21.60
CA PRO A 36 -39.86 17.27 -22.46
C PRO A 36 -40.13 18.66 -23.15
N ASN A 37 -39.17 19.12 -23.96
CA ASN A 37 -39.30 20.09 -25.08
C ASN A 37 -39.49 21.61 -24.84
N ASN A 38 -38.81 22.35 -25.73
CA ASN A 38 -39.20 23.59 -26.42
C ASN A 38 -39.12 24.99 -25.74
N ASN A 39 -38.14 25.74 -26.28
CA ASN A 39 -38.31 26.99 -27.06
C ASN A 39 -38.12 28.39 -26.41
N LYS A 40 -37.18 29.12 -27.05
CA LYS A 40 -37.21 30.58 -27.35
C LYS A 40 -37.00 31.55 -26.17
N MET A 41 -36.44 32.75 -26.35
CA MET A 41 -35.75 33.40 -27.49
C MET A 41 -34.81 34.51 -26.93
N ASP A 42 -33.84 34.95 -27.74
CA ASP A 42 -33.40 36.33 -28.09
C ASP A 42 -33.56 37.45 -27.01
N ASP A 43 -32.64 38.43 -26.83
CA ASP A 43 -31.30 38.71 -27.40
C ASP A 43 -30.59 39.81 -26.55
N ASP A 44 -29.51 40.43 -27.07
CA ASP A 44 -28.91 41.73 -26.68
C ASP A 44 -28.17 41.83 -25.32
N GLU A 45 -26.99 42.43 -25.16
CA GLU A 45 -25.90 42.92 -26.05
C GLU A 45 -24.55 42.62 -25.31
N GLN A 46 -23.41 42.27 -25.92
CA GLN A 46 -22.48 43.07 -26.75
C GLN A 46 -22.00 44.39 -26.11
N GLN A 47 -20.79 44.93 -26.30
CA GLN A 47 -19.48 44.54 -26.89
C GLN A 47 -18.39 45.37 -26.15
N VAL A 48 -17.06 45.21 -26.22
CA VAL A 48 -16.11 44.56 -27.16
C VAL A 48 -15.11 43.67 -26.34
N PHE A 49 -13.82 43.37 -26.59
CA PHE A 49 -12.75 43.79 -27.54
C PHE A 49 -11.92 42.57 -28.01
N VAL A 50 -12.09 42.15 -29.27
CA VAL A 50 -11.09 41.33 -30.01
C VAL A 50 -11.10 41.74 -31.49
N ASN A 51 -9.98 42.30 -31.97
CA ASN A 51 -9.59 42.42 -33.39
C ASN A 51 -8.16 43.00 -33.42
N ASN A 52 -7.28 42.76 -34.41
CA ASN A 52 -7.47 42.42 -35.83
C ASN A 52 -6.36 41.45 -36.32
N ASN A 53 -6.68 40.60 -37.31
CA ASN A 53 -6.23 40.82 -38.71
C ASN A 53 -6.53 39.63 -39.65
N LYS A 54 -7.43 39.85 -40.63
CA LYS A 54 -7.45 39.12 -41.92
C LYS A 54 -7.86 40.05 -43.06
N ARG A 55 -7.01 40.14 -44.08
CA ARG A 55 -7.15 40.82 -45.39
C ARG A 55 -6.18 40.09 -46.33
N LYS A 56 -6.43 39.83 -47.61
CA LYS A 56 -7.51 40.12 -48.57
C LYS A 56 -7.57 38.96 -49.60
N MET A 57 -8.65 38.82 -50.36
CA MET A 57 -8.60 38.18 -51.70
C MET A 57 -9.67 38.75 -52.66
N ASN A 58 -9.45 38.50 -53.96
CA ASN A 58 -10.32 38.66 -55.15
C ASN A 58 -10.06 39.87 -56.09
N LYS A 59 -9.52 39.60 -57.30
CA LYS A 59 -10.19 39.79 -58.62
C LYS A 59 -9.21 39.75 -59.83
N THR A 60 -9.38 38.74 -60.70
CA THR A 60 -9.32 38.71 -62.19
C THR A 60 -9.55 37.23 -62.60
N LEU A 61 -10.44 36.77 -63.48
CA LEU A 61 -11.02 37.19 -64.79
C LEU A 61 -10.39 36.45 -66.01
N ASP A 62 -11.25 35.72 -66.71
CA ASP A 62 -11.26 35.24 -68.11
C ASP A 62 -10.02 34.49 -68.66
N SER A 63 -10.15 33.25 -69.17
CA SER A 63 -10.88 32.96 -70.42
C SER A 63 -10.88 31.44 -70.75
N ALA A 64 -11.70 30.99 -71.70
CA ALA A 64 -11.76 29.57 -72.13
C ALA A 64 -12.09 29.38 -73.62
N ASN A 65 -11.34 28.52 -74.32
CA ASN A 65 -11.60 27.85 -75.62
C ASN A 65 -10.32 27.04 -76.00
N ASN A 66 -10.31 25.95 -76.79
CA ASN A 66 -11.31 25.37 -77.69
C ASN A 66 -11.10 23.83 -77.86
N ASN A 67 -12.00 23.13 -78.58
CA ASN A 67 -12.00 21.66 -78.74
C ASN A 67 -11.37 21.14 -80.06
N ASN A 68 -10.79 19.92 -80.07
CA ASN A 68 -11.17 18.83 -81.02
C ASN A 68 -10.44 17.45 -80.88
N LYS A 69 -11.23 16.41 -80.58
CA LYS A 69 -11.34 15.06 -81.21
C LYS A 69 -10.11 14.19 -81.62
N LYS A 70 -10.10 12.95 -81.06
CA LYS A 70 -9.73 11.61 -81.64
C LYS A 70 -8.24 11.33 -81.92
N ILE A 71 -7.69 10.10 -81.83
CA ILE A 71 -8.10 8.76 -81.31
C ILE A 71 -6.81 7.92 -80.99
N LYS A 72 -6.88 6.93 -80.08
CA LYS A 72 -6.00 5.74 -79.81
C LYS A 72 -4.64 5.61 -80.57
N ASN A 73 -3.52 5.15 -79.97
CA ASN A 73 -3.34 4.11 -78.92
C ASN A 73 -1.92 4.19 -78.24
N THR A 74 -1.51 3.14 -77.52
CA THR A 74 -0.16 2.74 -77.00
C THR A 74 0.45 3.39 -75.73
N ASP A 75 0.65 2.52 -74.74
CA ASP A 75 1.84 2.28 -73.88
C ASP A 75 2.36 3.23 -72.78
N THR A 76 2.54 2.61 -71.60
CA THR A 76 3.41 2.96 -70.45
C THR A 76 3.04 4.16 -69.54
N PRO A 77 3.44 4.14 -68.25
CA PRO A 77 2.67 4.81 -67.19
C PRO A 77 3.29 6.11 -66.64
N ASN A 78 2.44 7.04 -66.21
CA ASN A 78 2.77 7.92 -65.07
C ASN A 78 1.53 8.51 -64.36
N ASN A 79 1.41 8.14 -63.08
CA ASN A 79 0.99 8.92 -61.91
C ASN A 79 -0.09 10.04 -61.95
N PHE A 80 -0.98 9.92 -60.95
CA PHE A 80 -1.82 10.93 -60.28
C PHE A 80 -3.12 11.47 -60.91
N ASN A 81 -4.21 10.82 -60.45
CA ASN A 81 -5.45 11.39 -59.94
C ASN A 81 -6.42 12.17 -60.85
N ASN A 82 -7.68 11.70 -60.89
CA ASN A 82 -8.74 12.51 -60.29
C ASN A 82 -9.94 11.69 -59.76
N ILE A 83 -10.10 11.79 -58.43
CA ILE A 83 -11.31 11.76 -57.60
C ILE A 83 -12.64 11.49 -58.34
N SER A 84 -13.22 10.31 -58.10
CA SER A 84 -14.55 10.23 -57.49
C SER A 84 -14.34 9.90 -56.01
N GLY A 85 -15.04 10.48 -55.04
CA GLY A 85 -16.40 10.99 -55.11
C GLY A 85 -17.27 10.27 -54.08
N ALA A 86 -16.73 10.06 -52.88
CA ALA A 86 -17.36 9.44 -51.73
C ALA A 86 -17.17 10.36 -50.51
N PRO A 87 -18.08 10.35 -49.51
CA PRO A 87 -17.96 11.21 -48.34
C PRO A 87 -16.81 10.75 -47.43
N ASP A 88 -16.17 11.69 -46.74
CA ASP A 88 -15.29 11.39 -45.60
C ASP A 88 -16.10 10.76 -44.47
N VAL A 89 -16.12 9.42 -44.45
CA VAL A 89 -16.46 8.66 -43.25
C VAL A 89 -15.34 8.93 -42.24
N PHE A 90 -15.70 9.41 -41.05
CA PHE A 90 -14.77 9.59 -39.93
C PHE A 90 -14.24 8.23 -39.44
N LEU A 91 -13.26 7.65 -40.14
CA LEU A 91 -12.44 6.57 -39.61
C LEU A 91 -11.67 7.11 -38.40
N ASN A 92 -11.71 6.39 -37.28
CA ASN A 92 -10.92 6.79 -36.13
C ASN A 92 -9.43 6.63 -36.48
N ASN A 93 -8.58 7.55 -36.01
CA ASN A 93 -7.14 7.45 -36.31
C ASN A 93 -6.54 6.13 -35.78
N ALA A 94 -7.10 5.58 -34.69
CA ALA A 94 -6.79 4.25 -34.21
C ALA A 94 -7.01 3.16 -35.28
N ASP A 95 -8.20 3.10 -35.89
CA ASP A 95 -8.59 2.07 -36.87
C ASP A 95 -7.66 2.06 -38.09
N ARG A 96 -7.32 3.26 -38.60
CA ARG A 96 -6.34 3.44 -39.69
C ARG A 96 -4.97 2.86 -39.32
N PHE A 97 -4.53 3.07 -38.09
CA PHE A 97 -3.24 2.59 -37.61
C PHE A 97 -3.23 1.09 -37.31
N THR A 98 -4.32 0.52 -36.78
CA THR A 98 -4.47 -0.93 -36.58
C THR A 98 -4.48 -1.69 -37.90
N ALA A 99 -5.14 -1.18 -38.94
CA ALA A 99 -5.06 -1.76 -40.29
C ALA A 99 -3.62 -1.79 -40.82
N ARG A 100 -2.90 -0.66 -40.71
CA ARG A 100 -1.48 -0.56 -41.07
C ARG A 100 -0.58 -1.53 -40.30
N GLU A 101 -0.83 -1.76 -39.01
CA GLU A 101 -0.06 -2.73 -38.21
C GLU A 101 -0.20 -4.15 -38.78
N GLN A 102 -1.42 -4.57 -39.13
CA GLN A 102 -1.69 -5.89 -39.71
C GLN A 102 -1.04 -6.06 -41.09
N ASP A 103 -1.10 -5.05 -41.97
CA ASP A 103 -0.49 -5.10 -43.30
C ASP A 103 1.04 -5.10 -43.24
N LYS A 104 1.62 -4.24 -42.39
CA LYS A 104 3.06 -3.92 -42.40
C LYS A 104 3.90 -4.82 -41.51
N PHE A 105 3.32 -5.36 -40.43
CA PHE A 105 4.05 -6.09 -39.38
C PHE A 105 3.50 -7.50 -39.15
N LYS A 106 3.48 -8.34 -40.19
CA LYS A 106 3.03 -9.75 -40.12
C LYS A 106 3.69 -10.56 -38.99
N PHE A 107 4.95 -10.23 -38.67
CA PHE A 107 5.75 -10.78 -37.58
C PHE A 107 5.29 -10.37 -36.16
N LEU A 108 4.30 -9.47 -36.00
CA LEU A 108 3.60 -9.23 -34.73
C LEU A 108 2.33 -10.07 -34.59
N GLY A 109 1.71 -10.42 -35.72
CA GLY A 109 0.49 -11.22 -35.81
C GLY A 109 0.78 -12.71 -35.99
N LYS A 110 0.31 -13.30 -37.09
CA LYS A 110 0.40 -14.76 -37.34
C LYS A 110 1.82 -15.32 -37.43
N GLU A 111 2.81 -14.48 -37.73
CA GLU A 111 4.23 -14.89 -37.81
C GLU A 111 5.01 -14.54 -36.52
N ARG A 112 4.31 -14.21 -35.41
CA ARG A 112 4.94 -13.84 -34.13
C ARG A 112 5.82 -14.96 -33.58
N LYS A 113 7.05 -14.59 -33.23
CA LYS A 113 8.06 -15.47 -32.64
C LYS A 113 8.90 -14.71 -31.60
N ASP A 114 9.37 -15.40 -30.58
CA ASP A 114 10.26 -14.83 -29.56
C ASP A 114 11.69 -14.66 -30.11
N ALA A 115 12.62 -14.10 -29.32
CA ALA A 115 14.01 -13.91 -29.75
C ALA A 115 14.71 -15.22 -30.17
N SER A 116 14.31 -16.36 -29.59
CA SER A 116 14.80 -17.71 -29.90
C SER A 116 14.09 -18.35 -31.12
N LYS A 117 13.16 -17.62 -31.77
CA LYS A 117 12.34 -18.02 -32.92
C LYS A 117 11.25 -19.07 -32.62
N ARG A 118 10.91 -19.27 -31.34
CA ARG A 118 9.80 -20.13 -30.89
C ARG A 118 8.45 -19.45 -31.14
N SER A 119 7.41 -20.22 -31.44
CA SER A 119 6.03 -19.74 -31.61
C SER A 119 5.30 -19.65 -30.26
N PRO A 120 4.18 -18.91 -30.14
CA PRO A 120 3.37 -18.85 -28.90
C PRO A 120 2.77 -20.18 -28.42
N GLU A 121 2.89 -21.23 -29.23
CA GLU A 121 2.46 -22.61 -28.93
C GLU A 121 3.56 -23.46 -28.27
N ASP A 122 4.80 -22.94 -28.19
CA ASP A 122 5.95 -23.59 -27.54
C ASP A 122 5.89 -23.37 -26.02
N GLU A 123 6.05 -24.43 -25.23
CA GLU A 123 5.99 -24.37 -23.75
C GLU A 123 7.02 -23.42 -23.12
N ASN A 124 8.09 -23.07 -23.85
CA ASN A 124 9.19 -22.23 -23.41
C ASN A 124 9.20 -20.84 -24.09
N TYR A 125 8.15 -20.51 -24.85
CA TYR A 125 7.99 -19.21 -25.52
C TYR A 125 8.13 -18.03 -24.53
N ASP A 126 9.02 -17.07 -24.81
CA ASP A 126 9.12 -15.84 -24.01
C ASP A 126 8.31 -14.68 -24.63
N PRO A 127 7.10 -14.35 -24.11
CA PRO A 127 6.26 -13.28 -24.63
C PRO A 127 6.88 -11.87 -24.47
N ARG A 128 7.90 -11.72 -23.61
CA ARG A 128 8.62 -10.46 -23.34
C ARG A 128 9.56 -10.08 -24.50
N THR A 129 9.80 -10.98 -25.45
CA THR A 129 10.72 -10.77 -26.58
C THR A 129 10.06 -10.99 -27.95
N LEU A 130 10.74 -10.57 -29.03
CA LEU A 130 10.28 -10.67 -30.41
C LEU A 130 11.46 -10.89 -31.37
N TYR A 131 11.31 -11.80 -32.34
CA TYR A 131 12.21 -11.92 -33.47
C TYR A 131 11.94 -10.83 -34.53
N LEU A 132 12.94 -10.02 -34.85
CA LEU A 132 12.87 -9.05 -35.95
C LEU A 132 13.48 -9.61 -37.24
N PRO A 133 12.74 -9.64 -38.37
CA PRO A 133 13.30 -10.05 -39.66
C PRO A 133 14.47 -9.16 -40.12
N PRO A 134 15.62 -9.73 -40.54
CA PRO A 134 16.76 -8.95 -41.04
C PRO A 134 16.45 -8.12 -42.30
N THR A 135 15.42 -8.49 -43.05
CA THR A 135 14.88 -7.73 -44.19
C THR A 135 14.17 -6.45 -43.74
N PHE A 136 13.47 -6.48 -42.62
CA PHE A 136 12.79 -5.32 -42.04
C PHE A 136 13.80 -4.30 -41.50
N LEU A 137 14.79 -4.75 -40.72
CA LEU A 137 15.82 -3.90 -40.10
C LEU A 137 16.67 -3.10 -41.11
N LYS A 138 16.80 -3.58 -42.36
CA LYS A 138 17.54 -2.88 -43.44
C LYS A 138 16.82 -1.63 -43.96
N ASN A 139 15.50 -1.55 -43.81
CA ASN A 139 14.67 -0.50 -44.41
C ASN A 139 14.27 0.61 -43.41
N LEU A 140 14.81 0.58 -42.18
CA LEU A 140 14.51 1.55 -41.11
C LEU A 140 15.53 2.69 -41.07
N SER A 141 15.09 3.87 -40.64
CA SER A 141 16.01 4.93 -40.20
C SER A 141 16.76 4.52 -38.91
N GLY A 142 17.92 5.11 -38.64
CA GLY A 142 18.73 4.77 -37.47
C GLY A 142 18.01 4.90 -36.12
N GLY A 143 17.12 5.89 -35.99
CA GLY A 143 16.30 6.09 -34.77
C GLY A 143 15.21 5.04 -34.63
N GLN A 144 14.45 4.78 -35.69
CA GLN A 144 13.44 3.70 -35.71
C GLN A 144 14.10 2.33 -35.46
N ARG A 145 15.29 2.10 -36.01
CA ARG A 145 16.05 0.87 -35.78
C ARG A 145 16.46 0.70 -34.32
N GLN A 146 17.04 1.74 -33.69
CA GLN A 146 17.32 1.72 -32.24
C GLN A 146 16.06 1.40 -31.43
N TRP A 147 14.92 2.06 -31.72
CA TRP A 147 13.67 1.81 -31.00
C TRP A 147 13.19 0.36 -31.15
N TRP A 148 13.19 -0.19 -32.37
CA TRP A 148 12.82 -1.59 -32.63
C TRP A 148 13.78 -2.58 -31.94
N GLU A 149 15.09 -2.32 -31.93
CA GLU A 149 16.10 -3.16 -31.25
C GLU A 149 15.98 -3.15 -29.71
N PHE A 150 15.39 -2.09 -29.12
CA PHE A 150 14.95 -2.10 -27.71
C PHE A 150 13.62 -2.82 -27.54
N LYS A 151 12.61 -2.47 -28.34
CA LYS A 151 11.25 -3.02 -28.24
C LYS A 151 11.25 -4.54 -28.38
N SER A 152 12.07 -5.10 -29.26
CA SER A 152 12.17 -6.55 -29.48
C SER A 152 12.74 -7.35 -28.30
N LYS A 153 13.36 -6.69 -27.32
CA LYS A 153 13.83 -7.30 -26.06
C LYS A 153 12.86 -7.07 -24.89
N HIS A 154 11.89 -6.18 -25.06
CA HIS A 154 11.06 -5.61 -24.00
C HIS A 154 9.63 -5.35 -24.52
N MET A 155 9.03 -6.35 -25.17
CA MET A 155 7.67 -6.28 -25.72
C MET A 155 6.61 -6.05 -24.64
N ASP A 156 6.91 -6.42 -23.39
CA ASP A 156 6.07 -6.28 -22.21
C ASP A 156 6.08 -4.87 -21.59
N LYS A 157 6.84 -3.93 -22.17
CA LYS A 157 7.06 -2.57 -21.63
C LYS A 157 6.71 -1.49 -22.66
N VAL A 158 6.21 -0.36 -22.18
CA VAL A 158 6.00 0.88 -22.95
C VAL A 158 7.30 1.67 -22.96
N LEU A 159 7.81 2.04 -24.14
CA LEU A 159 9.09 2.73 -24.26
C LEU A 159 8.90 4.25 -24.22
N PHE A 160 9.46 4.90 -23.20
CA PHE A 160 9.67 6.35 -23.19
C PHE A 160 11.03 6.64 -23.85
N PHE A 161 11.02 6.94 -25.15
CA PHE A 161 12.23 7.04 -25.97
C PHE A 161 12.70 8.50 -26.10
N LYS A 162 13.88 8.81 -25.56
CA LYS A 162 14.42 10.16 -25.49
C LYS A 162 14.83 10.73 -26.85
N MET A 163 14.18 11.80 -27.28
CA MET A 163 14.40 12.50 -28.55
C MET A 163 14.60 13.99 -28.29
N GLY A 164 15.82 14.36 -27.87
CA GLY A 164 16.14 15.71 -27.43
C GLY A 164 15.32 16.09 -26.19
N LYS A 165 14.61 17.22 -26.26
CA LYS A 165 13.78 17.70 -25.13
C LYS A 165 12.47 16.93 -24.91
N PHE A 166 12.17 15.91 -25.71
CA PHE A 166 10.91 15.16 -25.65
C PHE A 166 11.13 13.67 -25.38
N TYR A 167 10.12 13.03 -24.79
CA TYR A 167 9.92 11.58 -24.83
C TYR A 167 8.90 11.27 -25.92
N GLU A 168 9.27 10.38 -26.84
CA GLU A 168 8.47 9.95 -27.98
C GLU A 168 8.05 8.49 -27.80
N LEU A 169 6.80 8.17 -28.15
CA LEU A 169 6.20 6.85 -28.11
C LEU A 169 5.75 6.48 -29.53
N PHE A 170 6.11 5.29 -30.00
CA PHE A 170 5.91 4.87 -31.39
C PHE A 170 5.08 3.59 -31.52
N GLU A 171 4.42 3.44 -32.68
CA GLU A 171 3.66 2.24 -33.04
C GLU A 171 2.66 1.87 -31.92
N MET A 172 2.71 0.67 -31.34
CA MET A 172 1.80 0.28 -30.25
C MET A 172 1.94 1.11 -28.97
N ASP A 173 3.11 1.70 -28.69
CA ASP A 173 3.30 2.54 -27.52
C ASP A 173 2.61 3.90 -27.69
N ALA A 174 2.47 4.39 -28.93
CA ALA A 174 1.69 5.59 -29.22
C ALA A 174 0.18 5.38 -28.93
N HIS A 175 -0.33 4.17 -29.15
CA HIS A 175 -1.72 3.83 -28.81
C HIS A 175 -1.96 3.86 -27.29
N VAL A 176 -1.00 3.39 -26.50
CA VAL A 176 -1.03 3.53 -25.03
C VAL A 176 -0.94 5.00 -24.63
N GLY A 177 -0.02 5.78 -25.22
CA GLY A 177 0.10 7.21 -24.95
C GLY A 177 -1.18 8.01 -25.21
N THR A 178 -1.87 7.74 -26.33
CA THR A 178 -3.14 8.41 -26.64
C THR A 178 -4.30 7.95 -25.75
N LYS A 179 -4.39 6.66 -25.42
CA LYS A 179 -5.48 6.11 -24.60
C LYS A 179 -5.33 6.44 -23.10
N GLU A 180 -4.10 6.47 -22.60
CA GLU A 180 -3.83 6.45 -21.16
C GLU A 180 -3.20 7.71 -20.58
N LEU A 181 -2.63 8.57 -21.44
CA LEU A 181 -2.00 9.85 -21.08
C LEU A 181 -2.61 11.04 -21.84
N ASP A 182 -3.74 10.83 -22.55
CA ASP A 182 -4.48 11.83 -23.33
C ASP A 182 -3.64 12.55 -24.41
N LEU A 183 -2.57 11.89 -24.90
CA LEU A 183 -1.65 12.46 -25.88
C LEU A 183 -2.22 12.42 -27.30
N GLN A 184 -2.09 13.52 -28.04
CA GLN A 184 -2.54 13.58 -29.43
C GLN A 184 -1.54 12.92 -30.39
N TYR A 185 -2.03 12.18 -31.39
CA TYR A 185 -1.20 11.67 -32.48
C TYR A 185 -0.61 12.82 -33.30
N MET A 186 0.70 12.74 -33.56
CA MET A 186 1.40 13.65 -34.46
C MET A 186 1.12 13.29 -35.92
N LYS A 187 1.25 14.28 -36.83
CA LYS A 187 0.96 14.09 -38.26
C LYS A 187 1.98 13.17 -38.92
N GLY A 188 1.52 12.03 -39.43
CA GLY A 188 2.31 11.13 -40.27
C GLY A 188 1.62 9.77 -40.50
N ASP A 189 2.22 8.93 -41.33
CA ASP A 189 1.78 7.53 -41.55
C ASP A 189 2.34 6.55 -40.52
N GLN A 190 2.93 7.02 -39.41
CA GLN A 190 3.37 6.19 -38.30
C GLN A 190 2.62 6.65 -37.04
N PRO A 191 2.07 5.73 -36.22
CA PRO A 191 1.54 6.08 -34.91
C PRO A 191 2.68 6.65 -34.07
N HIS A 192 2.53 7.90 -33.65
CA HIS A 192 3.54 8.64 -32.91
C HIS A 192 2.86 9.71 -32.04
N CYS A 193 3.24 9.78 -30.76
CA CYS A 193 2.91 10.87 -29.86
C CYS A 193 4.08 11.10 -28.88
N GLY A 194 4.11 12.25 -28.20
CA GLY A 194 5.19 12.55 -27.25
C GLY A 194 4.89 13.75 -26.35
N PHE A 195 5.77 13.97 -25.37
CA PHE A 195 5.63 15.02 -24.36
C PHE A 195 7.01 15.55 -23.91
N PRO A 196 7.11 16.80 -23.41
CA PRO A 196 8.38 17.42 -23.02
C PRO A 196 8.96 16.79 -21.74
N GLU A 197 10.27 16.88 -21.57
CA GLU A 197 11.02 16.26 -20.46
C GLU A 197 10.45 16.60 -19.07
N LYS A 198 10.06 17.86 -18.86
CA LYS A 198 9.41 18.34 -17.63
C LYS A 198 8.17 17.54 -17.19
N ASN A 199 7.45 16.91 -18.13
CA ASN A 199 6.22 16.15 -17.85
C ASN A 199 6.49 14.65 -17.60
N PHE A 200 7.76 14.23 -17.52
CA PHE A 200 8.16 12.82 -17.34
C PHE A 200 7.52 12.16 -16.11
N GLU A 201 7.56 12.82 -14.95
CA GLU A 201 7.16 12.23 -13.67
C GLU A 201 5.65 11.93 -13.63
N SER A 202 4.82 12.94 -13.94
CA SER A 202 3.36 12.78 -14.04
C SER A 202 2.94 11.71 -15.06
N ASN A 203 3.69 11.55 -16.16
CA ASN A 203 3.36 10.58 -17.21
C ASN A 203 3.88 9.16 -16.93
N VAL A 204 5.03 8.99 -16.28
CA VAL A 204 5.51 7.65 -15.88
C VAL A 204 4.66 7.10 -14.74
N GLU A 205 4.29 7.95 -13.78
CA GLU A 205 3.40 7.60 -12.67
C GLU A 205 2.02 7.13 -13.16
N LYS A 206 1.37 7.91 -14.04
CA LYS A 206 0.05 7.54 -14.60
C LYS A 206 0.05 6.17 -15.27
N LEU A 207 1.11 5.81 -16.01
CA LEU A 207 1.24 4.48 -16.63
C LEU A 207 1.51 3.38 -15.59
N ALA A 208 2.41 3.62 -14.64
CA ALA A 208 2.73 2.68 -13.57
C ALA A 208 1.52 2.37 -12.67
N CYS A 209 0.76 3.39 -12.26
CA CYS A 209 -0.47 3.23 -11.49
C CYS A 209 -1.55 2.44 -12.24
N LYS A 210 -1.61 2.56 -13.57
CA LYS A 210 -2.48 1.79 -14.47
C LYS A 210 -1.97 0.35 -14.76
N GLY A 211 -0.83 -0.05 -14.19
CA GLY A 211 -0.27 -1.40 -14.33
C GLY A 211 0.62 -1.61 -15.55
N TYR A 212 0.95 -0.56 -16.30
CA TYR A 212 1.94 -0.65 -17.38
C TYR A 212 3.35 -0.65 -16.82
N ARG A 213 4.24 -1.44 -17.44
CA ARG A 213 5.69 -1.37 -17.20
C ARG A 213 6.28 -0.33 -18.15
N VAL A 214 7.00 0.66 -17.64
CA VAL A 214 7.62 1.72 -18.46
C VAL A 214 9.12 1.52 -18.53
N LEU A 215 9.66 1.53 -19.74
CA LEU A 215 11.10 1.44 -20.02
C LEU A 215 11.62 2.83 -20.41
N VAL A 216 12.51 3.38 -19.59
CA VAL A 216 13.06 4.74 -19.78
C VAL A 216 14.39 4.64 -20.53
N ILE A 217 14.43 5.17 -21.75
CA ILE A 217 15.57 5.09 -22.65
C ILE A 217 16.09 6.50 -22.91
N GLU A 218 17.26 6.83 -22.35
CA GLU A 218 17.86 8.17 -22.41
C GLU A 218 18.89 8.31 -23.54
N GLN A 219 19.27 9.55 -23.84
CA GLN A 219 20.43 9.86 -24.67
C GLN A 219 21.69 9.93 -23.79
N THR A 220 22.71 9.11 -24.09
CA THR A 220 23.99 9.06 -23.35
C THR A 220 25.12 9.81 -24.07
N GLU A 221 24.76 10.69 -25.00
CA GLU A 221 25.69 11.39 -25.88
C GLU A 221 25.06 12.66 -26.47
N THR A 222 25.79 13.78 -26.47
CA THR A 222 25.37 15.05 -27.10
C THR A 222 25.68 15.05 -28.61
N PRO A 223 25.03 15.92 -29.41
CA PRO A 223 25.36 16.07 -30.83
C PRO A 223 26.86 16.37 -31.09
N ASP A 224 27.49 17.17 -30.22
CA ASP A 224 28.92 17.50 -30.33
C ASP A 224 29.83 16.30 -30.02
N GLN A 225 29.40 15.41 -29.11
CA GLN A 225 30.10 14.15 -28.82
C GLN A 225 29.92 13.15 -29.96
N LEU A 226 28.73 13.05 -30.57
CA LEU A 226 28.50 12.24 -31.76
C LEU A 226 29.41 12.69 -32.92
N ASP A 227 29.52 13.99 -33.18
CA ASP A 227 30.39 14.51 -34.24
C ASP A 227 31.89 14.40 -33.91
N LYS A 228 32.28 14.32 -32.63
CA LYS A 228 33.64 13.89 -32.23
C LYS A 228 33.85 12.40 -32.52
N ARG A 229 32.92 11.52 -32.11
CA ARG A 229 32.97 10.07 -32.38
C ARG A 229 33.09 9.77 -33.87
N ARG A 230 32.29 10.44 -34.71
CA ARG A 230 32.33 10.28 -36.18
C ARG A 230 33.66 10.71 -36.79
N LYS A 231 34.37 11.67 -36.19
CA LYS A 231 35.71 12.13 -36.61
C LYS A 231 36.85 11.23 -36.10
N GLN A 232 36.66 10.56 -34.96
CA GLN A 232 37.66 9.70 -34.32
C GLN A 232 37.57 8.24 -34.81
N ASP A 233 36.39 7.64 -34.71
CA ASP A 233 36.17 6.21 -35.02
C ASP A 233 35.88 5.95 -36.51
N GLY A 234 35.69 6.99 -37.30
CA GLY A 234 35.21 6.89 -38.69
C GLY A 234 33.79 6.32 -38.84
N SER A 235 33.02 6.24 -37.74
CA SER A 235 31.69 5.60 -37.74
C SER A 235 30.71 6.29 -38.69
N LYS A 236 29.93 5.46 -39.40
CA LYS A 236 28.84 5.88 -40.29
C LYS A 236 27.52 6.19 -39.56
N ASP A 237 27.50 6.10 -38.23
CA ASP A 237 26.31 6.40 -37.42
C ASP A 237 25.85 7.85 -37.64
N LYS A 238 24.52 8.01 -37.73
CA LYS A 238 23.84 9.31 -37.85
C LYS A 238 22.96 9.65 -36.65
N VAL A 239 23.08 8.88 -35.56
CA VAL A 239 22.25 9.01 -34.36
C VAL A 239 23.13 8.88 -33.11
N VAL A 240 22.74 9.61 -32.06
CA VAL A 240 23.40 9.52 -30.76
C VAL A 240 23.19 8.14 -30.13
N LYS A 241 24.09 7.77 -29.21
CA LYS A 241 23.89 6.61 -28.33
C LYS A 241 22.69 6.80 -27.41
N ARG A 242 22.05 5.68 -27.09
CA ARG A 242 20.93 5.57 -26.17
C ARG A 242 21.05 4.30 -25.36
N GLU A 243 20.66 4.38 -24.09
CA GLU A 243 20.75 3.29 -23.12
C GLU A 243 19.49 3.27 -22.24
N ILE A 244 19.18 2.12 -21.66
CA ILE A 244 18.13 2.01 -20.65
C ILE A 244 18.66 2.59 -19.35
N CYS A 245 17.89 3.48 -18.71
CA CYS A 245 18.29 4.17 -17.49
C CYS A 245 17.34 3.94 -16.30
N ALA A 246 16.14 3.39 -16.52
CA ALA A 246 15.25 2.91 -15.47
C ALA A 246 14.18 1.95 -16.04
N VAL A 247 13.66 1.07 -15.18
CA VAL A 247 12.41 0.33 -15.41
C VAL A 247 11.42 0.70 -14.29
N VAL A 248 10.35 1.39 -14.64
CA VAL A 248 9.36 1.88 -13.69
C VAL A 248 8.08 1.06 -13.78
N THR A 249 7.66 0.50 -12.66
CA THR A 249 6.43 -0.26 -12.46
C THR A 249 5.71 0.26 -11.22
N LYS A 250 4.58 -0.34 -10.86
CA LYS A 250 3.79 0.10 -9.70
C LYS A 250 4.55 -0.11 -8.37
N GLY A 251 5.37 -1.15 -8.26
CA GLY A 251 6.20 -1.44 -7.08
C GLY A 251 7.62 -0.86 -7.12
N THR A 252 8.14 -0.43 -8.28
CA THR A 252 9.46 0.25 -8.36
C THR A 252 9.38 1.78 -8.38
N LEU A 253 8.19 2.36 -8.21
CA LEU A 253 7.98 3.81 -8.21
C LEU A 253 8.57 4.48 -6.95
N THR A 254 9.54 5.38 -7.15
CA THR A 254 10.23 6.15 -6.08
C THR A 254 9.78 7.61 -5.96
N ASP A 255 9.12 8.14 -6.98
CA ASP A 255 8.69 9.54 -7.07
C ASP A 255 7.35 9.64 -7.82
N GLY A 256 6.56 10.66 -7.49
CA GLY A 256 5.24 10.90 -8.07
C GLY A 256 4.33 11.73 -7.16
N GLU A 257 3.35 12.42 -7.76
CA GLU A 257 2.37 13.23 -7.05
C GLU A 257 1.29 12.35 -6.43
N ILE A 258 0.85 11.30 -7.13
CA ILE A 258 -0.13 10.31 -6.65
C ILE A 258 0.49 9.44 -5.54
N LEU A 259 1.76 9.06 -5.68
CA LEU A 259 2.53 8.37 -4.64
C LEU A 259 2.71 9.25 -3.39
N SER A 260 2.96 10.56 -3.56
CA SER A 260 3.07 11.49 -2.44
C SER A 260 1.73 11.75 -1.75
N ALA A 261 0.62 11.73 -2.50
CA ALA A 261 -0.74 11.85 -1.96
C ALA A 261 -1.23 10.57 -1.25
N ASN A 262 -0.75 9.39 -1.68
CA ASN A 262 -1.12 8.11 -1.08
C ASN A 262 -0.11 7.65 -0.01
N PRO A 263 -0.50 7.62 1.29
CA PRO A 263 0.41 7.18 2.35
C PRO A 263 0.77 5.69 2.26
N ASP A 264 -0.05 4.85 1.63
CA ASP A 264 0.16 3.40 1.58
C ASP A 264 1.48 3.01 0.89
N ALA A 265 2.15 1.98 1.43
CA ALA A 265 3.34 1.37 0.83
C ALA A 265 2.96 0.54 -0.41
N SER A 266 3.80 0.60 -1.46
CA SER A 266 3.60 -0.15 -2.70
C SER A 266 4.56 -1.34 -2.75
N TYR A 267 4.28 -2.37 -1.94
CA TYR A 267 5.18 -3.51 -1.79
C TYR A 267 5.33 -4.32 -3.09
N LEU A 268 6.60 -4.59 -3.45
CA LEU A 268 7.01 -5.76 -4.21
C LEU A 268 6.97 -6.99 -3.27
N PHE A 269 6.47 -8.13 -3.75
CA PHE A 269 6.43 -9.39 -3.00
C PHE A 269 6.99 -10.55 -3.84
N ALA A 270 8.18 -11.03 -3.49
CA ALA A 270 8.74 -12.25 -4.06
C ALA A 270 8.42 -13.46 -3.18
N VAL A 271 8.11 -14.58 -3.82
CA VAL A 271 7.83 -15.87 -3.16
C VAL A 271 8.58 -17.02 -3.83
N ALA A 272 9.19 -17.85 -3.00
CA ALA A 272 9.71 -19.17 -3.33
C ALA A 272 8.94 -20.21 -2.52
N GLU A 273 8.61 -21.34 -3.13
CA GLU A 273 7.84 -22.43 -2.51
C GLU A 273 8.64 -23.73 -2.59
N CYS A 274 8.54 -24.54 -1.55
CA CYS A 274 8.84 -25.96 -1.59
C CYS A 274 7.62 -26.75 -1.13
N TYR A 275 7.18 -27.69 -1.96
CA TYR A 275 6.12 -28.64 -1.66
C TYR A 275 6.58 -30.08 -1.99
N PRO A 276 6.05 -31.12 -1.34
CA PRO A 276 6.48 -32.50 -1.55
C PRO A 276 6.06 -33.04 -2.92
N GLY A 277 6.99 -33.69 -3.62
CA GLY A 277 6.73 -34.34 -4.91
C GLY A 277 6.04 -35.71 -4.83
N SER A 278 5.53 -36.11 -3.67
CA SER A 278 4.94 -37.43 -3.40
C SER A 278 3.74 -37.31 -2.46
N GLY A 279 2.63 -37.99 -2.80
CA GLY A 279 1.30 -37.78 -2.20
C GLY A 279 1.05 -38.30 -0.78
N ASN A 280 1.98 -38.08 0.15
CA ASN A 280 1.64 -38.08 1.58
C ASN A 280 0.93 -36.75 1.90
N GLN A 281 -0.12 -36.79 2.71
CA GLN A 281 -0.92 -35.59 3.03
C GLN A 281 -0.38 -34.78 4.22
N ASP A 282 0.66 -35.28 4.91
CA ASP A 282 1.14 -34.78 6.21
C ASP A 282 2.44 -33.95 6.16
N ASP A 283 3.05 -33.72 4.99
CA ASP A 283 4.28 -32.90 4.88
C ASP A 283 3.92 -31.41 4.65
N ASP A 284 4.30 -30.55 5.61
CA ASP A 284 4.06 -29.10 5.56
C ASP A 284 4.65 -28.42 4.31
N ARG A 285 3.93 -27.44 3.76
CA ARG A 285 4.47 -26.55 2.72
C ARG A 285 5.46 -25.56 3.34
N ILE A 286 6.51 -25.21 2.61
CA ILE A 286 7.51 -24.22 3.07
C ILE A 286 7.56 -23.05 2.08
N TYR A 287 7.24 -21.85 2.58
CA TYR A 287 7.34 -20.61 1.81
C TYR A 287 8.49 -19.76 2.31
N GLY A 288 9.35 -19.34 1.38
CA GLY A 288 10.31 -18.26 1.56
C GLY A 288 9.79 -17.00 0.87
N VAL A 289 9.82 -15.86 1.56
CA VAL A 289 9.29 -14.59 1.05
C VAL A 289 10.25 -13.44 1.28
N CYS A 290 10.26 -12.52 0.31
CA CYS A 290 10.99 -11.26 0.39
C CYS A 290 10.06 -10.13 -0.08
N VAL A 291 9.84 -9.14 0.78
CA VAL A 291 8.91 -8.04 0.57
C VAL A 291 9.69 -6.74 0.61
N VAL A 292 9.53 -5.88 -0.41
CA VAL A 292 10.29 -4.62 -0.51
C VAL A 292 9.36 -3.45 -0.78
N ASP A 293 9.43 -2.42 0.07
CA ASP A 293 8.96 -1.08 -0.26
C ASP A 293 10.16 -0.26 -0.74
N VAL A 294 10.23 -0.09 -2.06
CA VAL A 294 11.28 0.68 -2.74
C VAL A 294 11.23 2.15 -2.31
N SER A 295 10.04 2.69 -2.04
CA SER A 295 9.84 4.10 -1.71
C SER A 295 10.40 4.50 -0.34
N THR A 296 10.58 3.55 0.58
CA THR A 296 11.17 3.77 1.93
C THR A 296 12.51 3.03 2.14
N SER A 297 12.93 2.24 1.14
CA SER A 297 14.05 1.27 1.21
C SER A 297 13.93 0.31 2.39
N LYS A 298 12.73 -0.26 2.58
CA LYS A 298 12.45 -1.26 3.62
C LYS A 298 12.35 -2.65 2.99
N ILE A 299 13.10 -3.61 3.53
CA ILE A 299 13.09 -5.02 3.14
C ILE A 299 12.57 -5.83 4.34
N ILE A 300 11.56 -6.66 4.10
CA ILE A 300 11.06 -7.64 5.07
C ILE A 300 11.31 -9.03 4.50
N ILE A 301 11.96 -9.92 5.24
CA ILE A 301 12.39 -11.25 4.76
C ILE A 301 12.05 -12.35 5.78
N GLY A 302 11.70 -13.54 5.30
CA GLY A 302 11.42 -14.66 6.19
C GLY A 302 11.04 -15.97 5.49
N GLN A 303 11.10 -17.07 6.24
CA GLN A 303 10.68 -18.40 5.81
C GLN A 303 9.76 -19.01 6.86
N PHE A 304 8.61 -19.53 6.44
CA PHE A 304 7.61 -20.14 7.32
C PHE A 304 7.10 -21.46 6.75
N LYS A 305 6.59 -22.32 7.65
CA LYS A 305 5.75 -23.46 7.30
C LYS A 305 4.29 -23.01 7.17
N ASP A 306 3.54 -23.65 6.29
CA ASP A 306 2.13 -23.33 6.05
C ASP A 306 1.32 -24.60 5.71
N ASP A 307 0.01 -24.51 5.88
CA ASP A 307 -0.92 -25.62 5.65
C ASP A 307 -1.27 -25.79 4.15
N SER A 308 -2.06 -26.83 3.85
CA SER A 308 -2.51 -27.16 2.49
C SER A 308 -3.39 -26.07 1.84
N GLU A 309 -4.08 -25.25 2.64
CA GLU A 309 -4.92 -24.13 2.19
C GLU A 309 -4.14 -22.80 2.12
N CYS A 310 -2.86 -22.81 2.52
CA CYS A 310 -1.94 -21.66 2.56
C CYS A 310 -2.46 -20.53 3.47
N GLY A 311 -2.88 -20.88 4.70
CA GLY A 311 -3.46 -19.95 5.67
C GLY A 311 -2.51 -18.82 6.11
N VAL A 312 -1.24 -19.11 6.37
CA VAL A 312 -0.23 -18.13 6.79
C VAL A 312 0.14 -17.20 5.63
N LEU A 313 0.31 -17.73 4.43
CA LEU A 313 0.51 -16.94 3.21
C LEU A 313 -0.70 -16.05 2.93
N SER A 314 -1.92 -16.57 3.05
CA SER A 314 -3.16 -15.80 2.89
C SER A 314 -3.25 -14.63 3.87
N CYS A 315 -2.94 -14.89 5.15
CA CYS A 315 -2.86 -13.89 6.20
C CYS A 315 -1.83 -12.79 5.86
N LEU A 316 -0.63 -13.19 5.44
CA LEU A 316 0.45 -12.26 5.09
C LEU A 316 0.09 -11.37 3.88
N LEU A 317 -0.50 -11.95 2.83
CA LEU A 317 -0.97 -11.22 1.65
C LEU A 317 -2.08 -10.23 2.00
N SER A 318 -3.01 -10.62 2.89
CA SER A 318 -4.12 -9.77 3.35
C SER A 318 -3.67 -8.59 4.22
N GLN A 319 -2.59 -8.77 4.99
CA GLN A 319 -1.95 -7.71 5.78
C GLN A 319 -1.18 -6.71 4.90
N LEU A 320 -0.35 -7.23 3.96
CA LEU A 320 0.56 -6.39 3.17
C LEU A 320 -0.07 -5.79 1.91
N ARG A 321 -0.96 -6.53 1.25
CA ARG A 321 -1.62 -6.18 -0.03
C ARG A 321 -0.62 -5.71 -1.10
N PRO A 322 0.36 -6.54 -1.49
CA PRO A 322 1.40 -6.13 -2.42
C PRO A 322 0.82 -5.67 -3.76
N ALA A 323 1.42 -4.60 -4.29
CA ALA A 323 1.02 -4.02 -5.57
C ALA A 323 1.52 -4.85 -6.76
N GLU A 324 2.59 -5.62 -6.54
CA GLU A 324 3.36 -6.29 -7.57
C GLU A 324 4.04 -7.55 -6.99
N ILE A 325 3.94 -8.67 -7.71
CA ILE A 325 4.40 -10.00 -7.29
C ILE A 325 5.53 -10.46 -8.21
N ILE A 326 6.53 -11.13 -7.63
CA ILE A 326 7.65 -11.76 -8.33
C ILE A 326 7.61 -13.26 -8.01
N LYS A 327 7.52 -14.12 -9.04
CA LYS A 327 7.52 -15.59 -8.85
C LYS A 327 8.40 -16.31 -9.88
N PRO A 328 8.93 -17.51 -9.54
CA PRO A 328 9.51 -18.40 -10.54
C PRO A 328 8.43 -18.94 -11.50
N ILE A 329 8.77 -19.07 -12.79
CA ILE A 329 7.89 -19.68 -13.81
C ILE A 329 7.63 -21.16 -13.48
N LYS A 330 6.36 -21.57 -13.47
CA LYS A 330 5.89 -22.98 -13.34
C LYS A 330 6.41 -23.78 -12.11
N MET A 331 6.92 -23.12 -11.07
CA MET A 331 7.42 -23.79 -9.85
C MET A 331 6.49 -23.71 -8.63
N LEU A 332 5.51 -22.82 -8.62
CA LEU A 332 4.54 -22.73 -7.53
C LEU A 332 3.44 -23.79 -7.69
N SER A 333 2.86 -24.24 -6.59
CA SER A 333 1.70 -25.15 -6.64
C SER A 333 0.42 -24.40 -7.06
N PRO A 334 -0.57 -25.10 -7.64
CA PRO A 334 -1.79 -24.46 -8.14
C PRO A 334 -2.64 -23.81 -7.03
N GLU A 335 -2.47 -24.20 -5.76
CA GLU A 335 -3.13 -23.54 -4.62
C GLU A 335 -2.46 -22.20 -4.33
N THR A 336 -1.13 -22.14 -4.32
CA THR A 336 -0.36 -20.89 -4.17
C THR A 336 -0.75 -19.88 -5.24
N GLU A 337 -0.86 -20.30 -6.51
CA GLU A 337 -1.24 -19.38 -7.59
C GLU A 337 -2.67 -18.83 -7.42
N LYS A 338 -3.63 -19.66 -6.96
CA LYS A 338 -4.99 -19.21 -6.60
C LYS A 338 -4.95 -18.22 -5.43
N VAL A 339 -4.19 -18.52 -4.38
CA VAL A 339 -4.08 -17.70 -3.16
C VAL A 339 -3.46 -16.33 -3.44
N LEU A 340 -2.35 -16.29 -4.21
CA LEU A 340 -1.71 -15.05 -4.66
C LEU A 340 -2.71 -14.15 -5.43
N MET A 341 -3.50 -14.72 -6.33
CA MET A 341 -4.49 -13.98 -7.12
C MET A 341 -5.77 -13.63 -6.34
N ARG A 342 -6.16 -14.43 -5.34
CA ARG A 342 -7.36 -14.21 -4.49
C ARG A 342 -7.13 -13.09 -3.47
N GLN A 343 -6.00 -13.13 -2.76
CA GLN A 343 -5.75 -12.28 -1.60
C GLN A 343 -5.13 -10.92 -1.94
N THR A 344 -4.87 -10.65 -3.24
CA THR A 344 -4.25 -9.39 -3.68
C THR A 344 -5.09 -8.70 -4.76
N ARG A 345 -5.17 -7.36 -4.67
CA ARG A 345 -6.09 -6.54 -5.47
C ARG A 345 -5.61 -6.31 -6.91
N ARG A 346 -5.64 -7.38 -7.73
CA ARG A 346 -5.13 -7.42 -9.12
C ARG A 346 -3.65 -6.97 -9.19
N PRO A 347 -2.72 -7.79 -8.70
CA PRO A 347 -1.30 -7.45 -8.64
C PRO A 347 -0.69 -7.41 -10.04
N LEU A 348 0.39 -6.64 -10.21
CA LEU A 348 1.25 -6.80 -11.37
C LEU A 348 2.13 -8.05 -11.16
N VAL A 349 1.87 -9.15 -11.88
CA VAL A 349 2.66 -10.37 -11.74
C VAL A 349 3.84 -10.37 -12.70
N ASN A 350 5.04 -10.58 -12.18
CA ASN A 350 6.28 -10.78 -12.93
C ASN A 350 6.77 -12.22 -12.75
N GLU A 351 6.91 -12.93 -13.86
CA GLU A 351 7.42 -14.30 -13.87
C GLU A 351 8.89 -14.30 -14.33
N LEU A 352 9.74 -14.99 -13.56
CA LEU A 352 11.19 -15.07 -13.76
C LEU A 352 11.61 -16.52 -14.08
N VAL A 353 12.53 -16.71 -15.03
CA VAL A 353 13.10 -18.03 -15.34
C VAL A 353 13.88 -18.58 -14.14
N PRO A 354 13.58 -19.78 -13.62
CA PRO A 354 14.32 -20.40 -12.52
C PRO A 354 15.83 -20.52 -12.78
N LEU A 355 16.62 -20.37 -11.71
CA LEU A 355 18.09 -20.39 -11.66
C LEU A 355 18.79 -19.27 -12.45
N GLU A 356 18.34 -18.93 -13.65
CA GLU A 356 18.87 -17.81 -14.45
C GLU A 356 18.47 -16.45 -13.86
N GLU A 357 17.15 -16.22 -13.75
CA GLU A 357 16.52 -14.97 -13.31
C GLU A 357 16.04 -15.04 -11.85
N PHE A 358 15.42 -16.16 -11.44
CA PHE A 358 15.04 -16.42 -10.05
C PHE A 358 16.10 -17.31 -9.41
N TRP A 359 17.03 -16.70 -8.67
CA TRP A 359 18.23 -17.37 -8.18
C TRP A 359 17.96 -18.31 -6.99
N ASP A 360 18.72 -19.40 -6.91
CA ASP A 360 18.77 -20.26 -5.71
C ASP A 360 19.46 -19.56 -4.52
N SER A 361 19.51 -20.23 -3.38
CA SER A 361 20.12 -19.68 -2.16
C SER A 361 21.62 -19.42 -2.28
N GLU A 362 22.38 -20.27 -2.99
CA GLU A 362 23.84 -20.19 -3.04
C GLU A 362 24.29 -19.04 -3.96
N LYS A 363 23.70 -18.95 -5.15
CA LYS A 363 23.91 -17.85 -6.10
C LYS A 363 23.50 -16.51 -5.49
N SER A 364 22.40 -16.47 -4.74
CA SER A 364 21.94 -15.26 -4.05
C SER A 364 22.90 -14.83 -2.93
N ILE A 365 23.44 -15.76 -2.15
CA ILE A 365 24.48 -15.48 -1.14
C ILE A 365 25.72 -14.84 -1.78
N LEU A 366 26.16 -15.35 -2.93
CA LEU A 366 27.33 -14.85 -3.64
C LEU A 366 27.09 -13.42 -4.19
N GLU A 367 26.00 -13.19 -4.91
CA GLU A 367 25.63 -11.88 -5.45
C GLU A 367 25.43 -10.83 -4.34
N VAL A 368 24.78 -11.19 -3.22
CA VAL A 368 24.64 -10.31 -2.04
C VAL A 368 26.01 -9.91 -1.47
N LYS A 369 26.92 -10.88 -1.27
CA LYS A 369 28.28 -10.58 -0.77
C LYS A 369 29.06 -9.72 -1.75
N GLU A 370 28.94 -9.94 -3.05
CA GLU A 370 29.61 -9.11 -4.07
C GLU A 370 29.08 -7.66 -4.06
N ILE A 371 27.77 -7.46 -3.94
CA ILE A 371 27.16 -6.12 -3.86
C ILE A 371 27.66 -5.37 -2.60
N TYR A 372 27.66 -6.01 -1.42
CA TYR A 372 28.19 -5.37 -0.21
C TYR A 372 29.70 -5.11 -0.29
N GLN A 373 30.49 -5.98 -0.93
CA GLN A 373 31.89 -5.71 -1.21
C GLN A 373 32.10 -4.50 -2.14
N ARG A 374 31.30 -4.37 -3.21
CA ARG A 374 31.30 -3.17 -4.08
C ARG A 374 30.99 -1.91 -3.28
N ILE A 375 29.90 -1.91 -2.52
CA ILE A 375 29.45 -0.79 -1.68
C ILE A 375 30.54 -0.36 -0.69
N ASN A 376 31.17 -1.30 0.00
CA ASN A 376 32.20 -1.02 1.01
C ASN A 376 33.50 -0.48 0.38
N ASN A 377 33.93 -1.04 -0.76
CA ASN A 377 35.12 -0.59 -1.49
C ASN A 377 34.99 0.84 -2.03
N GLN A 378 33.79 1.28 -2.44
CA GLN A 378 33.54 2.66 -2.88
C GLN A 378 33.60 3.68 -1.74
N PHE A 379 33.29 3.27 -0.50
CA PHE A 379 33.09 4.18 0.61
C PHE A 379 34.27 4.28 1.58
N GLY A 380 35.10 3.23 1.68
CA GLY A 380 36.32 3.22 2.47
C GLY A 380 36.11 2.91 3.95
N SER A 381 37.14 2.34 4.59
CA SER A 381 37.09 1.73 5.92
C SER A 381 36.58 2.65 7.06
N SER A 382 36.71 3.97 6.93
CA SER A 382 36.31 4.93 7.97
C SER A 382 34.79 5.04 8.19
N LEU A 383 33.96 4.59 7.25
CA LEU A 383 32.51 4.86 7.25
C LEU A 383 31.68 3.84 8.05
N LEU A 384 32.29 2.77 8.56
CA LEU A 384 31.60 1.62 9.15
C LEU A 384 31.95 1.36 10.63
N ASN A 385 33.08 1.90 11.14
CA ASN A 385 33.64 1.48 12.43
C ASN A 385 32.98 2.11 13.67
N GLU A 386 32.22 3.20 13.54
CA GLU A 386 31.53 3.88 14.67
C GLU A 386 30.00 3.85 14.57
N SER A 387 29.45 3.61 13.38
CA SER A 387 28.01 3.79 13.08
C SER A 387 27.23 2.49 12.98
N ILE A 388 27.87 1.33 12.79
CA ILE A 388 27.17 0.03 12.67
C ILE A 388 27.66 -0.95 13.74
N THR A 389 27.10 -0.83 14.95
CA THR A 389 27.22 -1.83 16.03
C THR A 389 26.60 -3.21 15.67
N CYS A 390 25.85 -3.29 14.57
CA CYS A 390 25.16 -4.48 14.05
C CYS A 390 25.73 -4.98 12.70
N ALA A 391 26.99 -4.68 12.37
CA ALA A 391 27.67 -5.23 11.20
C ALA A 391 28.52 -6.45 11.60
N THR A 392 28.35 -7.58 10.91
CA THR A 392 29.24 -8.74 11.09
C THR A 392 30.59 -8.50 10.38
N LYS A 393 31.58 -9.36 10.61
CA LYS A 393 32.95 -9.21 10.06
C LYS A 393 33.03 -9.11 8.53
N ASP A 394 32.00 -9.57 7.82
CA ASP A 394 31.89 -9.49 6.36
C ASP A 394 31.26 -8.16 5.87
N GLY A 395 30.78 -7.31 6.80
CA GLY A 395 30.09 -6.05 6.49
C GLY A 395 28.62 -6.19 6.09
N LEU A 396 27.97 -7.32 6.45
CA LEU A 396 26.54 -7.55 6.20
C LEU A 396 25.67 -7.14 7.40
N PRO A 397 24.40 -6.76 7.19
CA PRO A 397 23.43 -6.57 8.26
C PRO A 397 23.23 -7.85 9.09
N GLU A 398 23.14 -7.69 10.41
CA GLU A 398 22.97 -8.78 11.38
C GLU A 398 21.85 -9.77 11.02
N SER A 399 20.63 -9.27 10.77
CA SER A 399 19.46 -10.11 10.41
C SER A 399 19.60 -10.85 9.08
N LEU A 400 20.38 -10.32 8.14
CA LEU A 400 20.69 -11.01 6.88
C LEU A 400 21.78 -12.07 7.11
N SER A 401 22.78 -11.76 7.94
CA SER A 401 23.84 -12.69 8.33
C SER A 401 23.33 -13.87 9.16
N GLU A 402 22.37 -13.64 10.05
CA GLU A 402 21.63 -14.66 10.82
C GLU A 402 20.87 -15.61 9.87
N LEU A 403 20.08 -15.04 8.96
CA LEU A 403 19.28 -15.82 8.02
C LEU A 403 20.18 -16.64 7.07
N MET A 404 21.31 -16.08 6.60
CA MET A 404 22.32 -16.81 5.83
C MET A 404 23.02 -17.92 6.63
N ALA A 405 23.20 -17.77 7.95
CA ALA A 405 23.80 -18.79 8.81
C ALA A 405 22.85 -19.97 9.11
N SER A 406 21.52 -19.77 9.02
CA SER A 406 20.49 -20.78 9.30
C SER A 406 20.41 -21.94 8.30
N GLY A 407 21.15 -21.90 7.19
CA GLY A 407 21.25 -22.97 6.20
C GLY A 407 19.90 -23.30 5.54
N LYS A 408 19.44 -24.56 5.68
CA LYS A 408 18.17 -25.04 5.08
C LYS A 408 16.93 -24.32 5.60
N VAL A 409 16.98 -23.74 6.80
CA VAL A 409 15.85 -22.95 7.34
C VAL A 409 15.75 -21.60 6.61
N GLY A 410 16.84 -21.10 6.02
CA GLY A 410 16.91 -19.80 5.33
C GLY A 410 16.80 -19.86 3.81
N SER A 411 16.95 -21.04 3.19
CA SER A 411 17.24 -21.17 1.76
C SER A 411 16.17 -20.56 0.83
N TYR A 412 14.89 -20.73 1.12
CA TYR A 412 13.82 -20.21 0.26
C TYR A 412 13.63 -18.70 0.45
N ALA A 413 13.84 -18.17 1.66
CA ALA A 413 13.82 -16.73 1.91
C ALA A 413 14.97 -16.01 1.19
N ILE A 414 16.17 -16.59 1.21
CA ILE A 414 17.32 -16.10 0.43
C ILE A 414 17.08 -16.23 -1.07
N SER A 415 16.44 -17.30 -1.55
CA SER A 415 16.07 -17.46 -2.97
C SER A 415 15.02 -16.42 -3.41
N ALA A 416 14.02 -16.13 -2.58
CA ALA A 416 13.06 -15.06 -2.80
C ALA A 416 13.74 -13.67 -2.82
N LEU A 417 14.72 -13.43 -1.95
CA LEU A 417 15.58 -12.25 -2.03
C LEU A 417 16.36 -12.22 -3.35
N GLY A 418 16.91 -13.34 -3.83
CA GLY A 418 17.57 -13.45 -5.13
C GLY A 418 16.68 -13.02 -6.31
N GLY A 419 15.45 -13.53 -6.37
CA GLY A 419 14.46 -13.10 -7.37
C GLY A 419 14.14 -11.61 -7.30
N THR A 420 14.00 -11.04 -6.09
CA THR A 420 13.85 -9.59 -5.89
C THR A 420 15.07 -8.80 -6.37
N LEU A 421 16.28 -9.24 -6.01
CA LEU A 421 17.51 -8.53 -6.35
C LEU A 421 17.77 -8.55 -7.86
N PHE A 422 17.54 -9.66 -8.54
CA PHE A 422 17.58 -9.71 -10.00
C PHE A 422 16.59 -8.71 -10.64
N TYR A 423 15.39 -8.58 -10.07
CA TYR A 423 14.38 -7.62 -10.54
C TYR A 423 14.80 -6.16 -10.31
N LEU A 424 15.32 -5.83 -9.13
CA LEU A 424 15.84 -4.49 -8.80
C LEU A 424 17.10 -4.14 -9.61
N LYS A 425 17.96 -5.12 -9.90
CA LYS A 425 19.15 -5.00 -10.78
C LYS A 425 18.74 -4.69 -12.22
N LYS A 426 17.65 -5.29 -12.72
CA LYS A 426 17.00 -4.90 -13.98
C LYS A 426 16.37 -3.49 -13.96
N ALA A 427 15.98 -2.99 -12.80
CA ALA A 427 15.42 -1.65 -12.63
C ALA A 427 16.47 -0.55 -12.38
N PHE A 428 17.74 -0.91 -12.16
CA PHE A 428 18.84 -0.04 -11.71
C PHE A 428 18.65 0.53 -10.29
N LEU A 429 18.10 -0.30 -9.38
CA LEU A 429 17.73 0.08 -8.01
C LEU A 429 18.40 -0.80 -6.91
N ASP A 430 19.14 -1.84 -7.28
CA ASP A 430 19.70 -2.82 -6.34
C ASP A 430 20.78 -2.20 -5.42
N GLU A 431 21.83 -1.60 -5.98
CA GLU A 431 22.92 -1.00 -5.19
C GLU A 431 22.44 0.18 -4.32
N SER A 432 21.58 1.05 -4.89
CA SER A 432 21.08 2.26 -4.23
C SER A 432 20.07 1.97 -3.12
N LEU A 433 19.32 0.86 -3.21
CA LEU A 433 18.42 0.41 -2.17
C LEU A 433 19.17 -0.37 -1.08
N LEU A 434 20.01 -1.35 -1.44
CA LEU A 434 20.72 -2.21 -0.48
C LEU A 434 21.68 -1.45 0.45
N ARG A 435 22.34 -0.39 -0.05
CA ARG A 435 23.29 0.42 0.75
C ARG A 435 22.65 1.01 2.02
N PHE A 436 21.37 1.34 1.98
CA PHE A 436 20.65 1.99 3.09
C PHE A 436 19.35 1.26 3.48
N ALA A 437 19.26 -0.02 3.13
CA ALA A 437 18.08 -0.85 3.36
C ALA A 437 17.86 -1.14 4.85
N LYS A 438 16.64 -0.89 5.35
CA LYS A 438 16.22 -1.42 6.66
C LYS A 438 15.72 -2.85 6.46
N PHE A 439 16.48 -3.83 6.93
CA PHE A 439 16.07 -5.23 6.98
C PHE A 439 15.25 -5.52 8.26
N GLU A 440 14.08 -6.10 8.10
CA GLU A 440 13.26 -6.64 9.19
C GLU A 440 12.97 -8.13 8.93
N LEU A 441 13.05 -8.96 9.97
CA LEU A 441 12.60 -10.34 9.89
C LEU A 441 11.08 -10.42 10.02
N LEU A 442 10.44 -11.34 9.29
CA LEU A 442 9.02 -11.63 9.45
C LEU A 442 8.75 -12.29 10.81
N PRO A 443 7.78 -11.81 11.62
CA PRO A 443 7.49 -12.38 12.95
C PRO A 443 7.05 -13.85 12.96
N CYS A 444 6.64 -14.38 11.80
CA CYS A 444 6.24 -15.78 11.62
C CYS A 444 7.39 -16.68 11.16
N SER A 445 8.63 -16.17 11.09
CA SER A 445 9.78 -16.93 10.60
C SER A 445 10.36 -17.82 11.69
N GLY A 446 10.62 -19.09 11.37
CA GLY A 446 11.21 -20.07 12.30
C GLY A 446 12.71 -19.90 12.59
N PHE A 447 13.20 -18.65 12.63
CA PHE A 447 14.61 -18.31 12.91
C PHE A 447 14.81 -17.85 14.34
N SER A 448 14.01 -16.88 14.77
CA SER A 448 14.13 -16.28 16.09
C SER A 448 13.55 -17.24 17.12
N ASP A 449 14.41 -17.79 17.97
CA ASP A 449 14.07 -18.69 19.09
C ASP A 449 13.39 -17.92 20.26
N LEU A 450 12.53 -16.95 19.92
CA LEU A 450 11.68 -16.24 20.86
C LEU A 450 10.50 -17.14 21.20
N THR A 451 10.64 -17.85 22.31
CA THR A 451 9.61 -18.62 23.02
C THR A 451 8.43 -17.77 23.57
N LYS A 452 8.23 -16.56 23.04
CA LYS A 452 7.17 -15.62 23.37
C LYS A 452 6.53 -15.06 22.10
N LYS A 453 5.27 -15.42 21.88
CA LYS A 453 4.40 -14.82 20.85
C LYS A 453 4.20 -13.34 21.17
N THR A 454 4.78 -12.44 20.38
CA THR A 454 4.77 -10.98 20.66
C THR A 454 3.50 -10.27 20.21
N CYS A 455 2.81 -10.80 19.19
CA CYS A 455 1.63 -10.22 18.57
C CYS A 455 0.46 -11.21 18.48
N MET A 456 -0.76 -10.68 18.55
CA MET A 456 -1.99 -11.41 18.23
C MET A 456 -2.03 -11.73 16.73
N THR A 457 -2.48 -12.93 16.37
CA THR A 457 -2.72 -13.28 14.97
C THR A 457 -4.12 -12.83 14.54
N LEU A 458 -4.20 -12.12 13.41
CA LEU A 458 -5.45 -11.79 12.72
C LEU A 458 -5.40 -12.40 11.33
N ASP A 459 -6.14 -13.49 11.14
CA ASP A 459 -6.17 -14.26 9.89
C ASP A 459 -6.90 -13.47 8.78
N ALA A 460 -6.66 -13.81 7.51
CA ALA A 460 -7.24 -13.12 6.34
C ALA A 460 -8.77 -12.91 6.46
N THR A 461 -9.47 -14.00 6.80
CA THR A 461 -10.93 -14.03 6.99
C THR A 461 -11.39 -13.13 8.13
N ALA A 462 -10.58 -12.93 9.19
CA ALA A 462 -10.89 -12.02 10.28
C ALA A 462 -10.68 -10.54 9.89
N LEU A 463 -9.61 -10.23 9.16
CA LEU A 463 -9.34 -8.88 8.64
C LEU A 463 -10.44 -8.40 7.67
N GLU A 464 -11.00 -9.32 6.86
CA GLU A 464 -12.18 -9.06 6.02
C GLU A 464 -13.48 -8.96 6.83
N ASN A 465 -13.82 -9.99 7.63
CA ASN A 465 -15.15 -10.09 8.25
C ASN A 465 -15.42 -9.03 9.33
N LEU A 466 -14.35 -8.54 9.99
CA LEU A 466 -14.41 -7.43 10.95
C LEU A 466 -14.26 -6.05 10.30
N GLU A 467 -14.06 -5.98 8.98
CA GLU A 467 -13.90 -4.72 8.22
C GLU A 467 -12.80 -3.82 8.81
N VAL A 468 -11.62 -4.41 9.08
CA VAL A 468 -10.51 -3.73 9.80
C VAL A 468 -9.89 -2.61 8.97
N PHE A 469 -9.72 -2.84 7.67
CA PHE A 469 -9.07 -1.90 6.74
C PHE A 469 -9.92 -1.53 5.52
N GLU A 470 -10.90 -2.36 5.16
CA GLU A 470 -11.72 -2.22 3.96
C GLU A 470 -13.15 -2.66 4.29
N ASN A 471 -14.16 -1.93 3.83
CA ASN A 471 -15.55 -2.33 4.00
C ASN A 471 -15.97 -3.37 2.93
N SER A 472 -17.02 -4.11 3.23
CA SER A 472 -17.59 -5.17 2.40
C SER A 472 -18.43 -4.69 1.21
N VAL A 473 -18.77 -3.40 1.14
CA VAL A 473 -19.72 -2.83 0.17
C VAL A 473 -19.04 -2.32 -1.10
N ASN A 474 -17.97 -1.54 -0.96
CA ASN A 474 -17.23 -0.96 -2.08
C ASN A 474 -15.70 -1.17 -1.99
N GLY A 475 -15.20 -1.74 -0.90
CA GLY A 475 -13.77 -1.97 -0.71
C GLY A 475 -12.94 -0.69 -0.50
N ASP A 476 -13.59 0.43 -0.19
CA ASP A 476 -12.96 1.64 0.34
C ASP A 476 -12.59 1.45 1.83
N TYR A 477 -11.73 2.33 2.35
CA TYR A 477 -11.37 2.31 3.77
C TYR A 477 -12.46 2.92 4.65
N LYS A 478 -13.42 3.68 4.10
CA LYS A 478 -14.45 4.38 4.88
C LYS A 478 -15.33 3.42 5.69
N GLY A 479 -15.61 3.78 6.94
CA GLY A 479 -16.44 2.98 7.85
C GLY A 479 -15.75 1.73 8.37
N THR A 480 -14.41 1.74 8.48
CA THR A 480 -13.59 0.65 9.00
C THR A 480 -12.94 1.02 10.33
N LEU A 481 -12.35 0.04 11.03
CA LEU A 481 -11.57 0.32 12.24
C LEU A 481 -10.38 1.25 11.94
N TYR A 482 -9.72 1.09 10.79
CA TYR A 482 -8.66 2.00 10.32
C TYR A 482 -9.18 3.42 10.13
N ASP A 483 -10.34 3.62 9.51
CA ASP A 483 -10.92 4.96 9.29
C ASP A 483 -11.36 5.67 10.58
N GLN A 484 -11.79 4.92 11.60
CA GLN A 484 -12.04 5.49 12.93
C GLN A 484 -10.74 5.93 13.61
N LEU A 485 -9.73 5.07 13.62
CA LEU A 485 -8.47 5.31 14.33
C LEU A 485 -7.50 6.25 13.61
N ASN A 486 -7.62 6.42 12.29
CA ASN A 486 -6.70 7.21 11.49
C ASN A 486 -6.95 8.71 11.62
N ARG A 487 -6.31 9.29 12.62
CA ARG A 487 -6.14 10.72 12.88
C ARG A 487 -4.66 11.12 12.80
N CYS A 488 -3.80 10.27 12.23
CA CYS A 488 -2.39 10.57 11.99
C CYS A 488 -2.26 11.76 11.02
N VAL A 489 -1.40 12.74 11.32
CA VAL A 489 -1.17 13.87 10.40
C VAL A 489 -0.13 13.54 9.34
N THR A 490 0.82 12.64 9.63
CA THR A 490 1.94 12.28 8.76
C THR A 490 1.67 11.04 7.91
N ALA A 491 2.34 10.92 6.75
CA ALA A 491 2.22 9.73 5.89
C ALA A 491 2.86 8.48 6.53
N PHE A 492 4.00 8.64 7.21
CA PHE A 492 4.67 7.56 7.93
C PHE A 492 3.90 7.10 9.18
N GLY A 493 3.25 8.01 9.92
CA GLY A 493 2.31 7.65 11.00
C GLY A 493 1.13 6.83 10.49
N LYS A 494 0.56 7.17 9.32
CA LYS A 494 -0.51 6.37 8.67
C LYS A 494 -0.06 4.95 8.33
N ARG A 495 1.16 4.78 7.81
CA ARG A 495 1.76 3.45 7.56
C ARG A 495 1.97 2.67 8.86
N LEU A 496 2.49 3.31 9.91
CA LEU A 496 2.74 2.66 11.19
C LEU A 496 1.44 2.22 11.88
N LEU A 497 0.39 3.06 11.87
CA LEU A 497 -0.95 2.70 12.37
C LEU A 497 -1.50 1.46 11.66
N LYS A 498 -1.35 1.38 10.34
CA LYS A 498 -1.77 0.21 9.55
C LYS A 498 -1.03 -1.06 9.97
N SER A 499 0.29 -0.95 10.23
CA SER A 499 1.11 -2.04 10.76
C SER A 499 0.69 -2.48 12.17
N TRP A 500 0.36 -1.54 13.07
CA TRP A 500 -0.12 -1.84 14.43
C TRP A 500 -1.52 -2.48 14.43
N LEU A 501 -2.41 -2.08 13.52
CA LEU A 501 -3.73 -2.70 13.35
C LEU A 501 -3.65 -4.13 12.78
N ALA A 502 -2.72 -4.36 11.86
CA ALA A 502 -2.49 -5.69 11.28
C ALA A 502 -1.86 -6.66 12.30
N ARG A 503 -1.16 -6.13 13.31
CA ARG A 503 -0.41 -6.90 14.32
C ARG A 503 -0.55 -6.24 15.71
N PRO A 504 -1.72 -6.35 16.36
CA PRO A 504 -1.88 -5.95 17.75
C PRO A 504 -0.95 -6.76 18.65
N LEU A 505 -0.56 -6.23 19.80
CA LEU A 505 0.39 -6.87 20.70
C LEU A 505 -0.27 -8.06 21.45
N TYR A 506 0.56 -8.97 21.95
CA TYR A 506 0.16 -10.00 22.92
C TYR A 506 0.85 -9.80 24.29
N ASP A 507 2.03 -9.19 24.31
CA ASP A 507 2.75 -8.88 25.56
C ASP A 507 2.05 -7.79 26.38
N VAL A 508 1.60 -8.15 27.58
CA VAL A 508 0.86 -7.27 28.51
C VAL A 508 1.68 -6.06 28.95
N VAL A 509 3.02 -6.18 29.02
CA VAL A 509 3.90 -5.06 29.39
C VAL A 509 3.89 -4.01 28.28
N LEU A 510 4.14 -4.42 27.03
CA LEU A 510 4.17 -3.51 25.88
C LEU A 510 2.80 -2.85 25.62
N ILE A 511 1.70 -3.57 25.88
CA ILE A 511 0.35 -3.00 25.83
C ILE A 511 0.18 -1.91 26.90
N ARG A 512 0.62 -2.18 28.13
CA ARG A 512 0.52 -1.24 29.25
C ARG A 512 1.34 0.03 29.02
N GLU A 513 2.56 -0.08 28.50
CA GLU A 513 3.41 1.08 28.16
C GLU A 513 2.75 1.98 27.12
N ARG A 514 2.11 1.39 26.09
CA ARG A 514 1.32 2.15 25.10
C ARG A 514 0.11 2.84 25.72
N GLN A 515 -0.67 2.15 26.56
CA GLN A 515 -1.80 2.76 27.24
C GLN A 515 -1.39 3.94 28.14
N GLU A 516 -0.22 3.85 28.78
CA GLU A 516 0.34 4.94 29.58
C GLU A 516 0.76 6.12 28.72
N ALA A 517 1.35 5.88 27.55
CA ALA A 517 1.65 6.95 26.59
C ALA A 517 0.38 7.59 26.02
N VAL A 518 -0.63 6.80 25.66
CA VAL A 518 -1.96 7.26 25.20
C VAL A 518 -2.67 8.09 26.27
N SER A 519 -2.56 7.70 27.55
CA SER A 519 -3.05 8.51 28.67
C SER A 519 -2.21 9.77 28.88
N GLY A 520 -0.90 9.71 28.68
CA GLY A 520 0.03 10.81 28.90
C GLY A 520 -0.10 11.97 27.91
N VAL A 521 -0.57 11.73 26.69
CA VAL A 521 -0.80 12.78 25.67
C VAL A 521 -2.18 13.48 25.78
N LYS A 522 -3.01 13.09 26.74
CA LYS A 522 -4.39 13.58 26.96
C LYS A 522 -4.49 14.62 28.08
N GLY A 523 -5.71 15.10 28.33
CA GLY A 523 -6.03 15.94 29.49
C GLY A 523 -5.26 17.24 29.51
N VAL A 524 -4.51 17.49 30.59
CA VAL A 524 -3.68 18.70 30.77
C VAL A 524 -2.64 18.85 29.65
N ASN A 525 -2.13 17.74 29.09
CA ASN A 525 -1.12 17.73 28.04
C ASN A 525 -1.69 17.94 26.62
N LEU A 526 -3.01 17.90 26.45
CA LEU A 526 -3.67 18.02 25.14
C LEU A 526 -3.27 19.28 24.34
N PRO A 527 -3.08 20.48 24.94
CA PRO A 527 -2.63 21.67 24.19
C PRO A 527 -1.23 21.49 23.59
N HIS A 528 -0.31 20.83 24.29
CA HIS A 528 1.04 20.52 23.80
C HIS A 528 0.98 19.49 22.67
N THR A 529 0.17 18.44 22.86
CA THR A 529 -0.15 17.41 21.84
C THR A 529 -0.72 18.02 20.55
N LEU A 530 -1.63 19.00 20.66
CA LEU A 530 -2.19 19.71 19.50
C LEU A 530 -1.17 20.65 18.83
N GLY A 531 -0.26 21.26 19.60
CA GLY A 531 0.89 22.02 19.08
C GLY A 531 1.81 21.15 18.21
N PHE A 532 2.26 20.02 18.76
CA PHE A 532 3.08 19.03 18.07
C PHE A 532 2.43 18.57 16.74
N ARG A 533 1.14 18.20 16.78
CA ARG A 533 0.38 17.81 15.57
C ARG A 533 0.33 18.92 14.52
N LYS A 534 0.17 20.18 14.93
CA LYS A 534 0.11 21.33 14.02
C LYS A 534 1.44 21.55 13.28
N GLU A 535 2.56 21.32 13.96
CA GLU A 535 3.89 21.35 13.35
C GLU A 535 4.08 20.16 12.40
N LEU A 536 3.83 18.93 12.85
CA LEU A 536 3.98 17.72 12.02
C LEU A 536 3.05 17.72 10.78
N ALA A 537 1.88 18.36 10.86
CA ALA A 537 0.97 18.51 9.71
C ALA A 537 1.52 19.39 8.56
N MET A 538 2.64 20.10 8.78
CA MET A 538 3.35 20.84 7.73
C MET A 538 4.41 20.00 7.00
N LEU A 539 4.67 18.76 7.46
CA LEU A 539 5.70 17.90 6.88
C LEU A 539 5.22 17.20 5.60
N PRO A 540 6.07 17.11 4.55
CA PRO A 540 5.89 16.13 3.48
C PRO A 540 6.22 14.72 3.99
N ASP A 541 6.18 13.71 3.11
CA ASP A 541 6.58 12.34 3.44
C ASP A 541 8.11 12.21 3.60
N ILE A 542 8.63 12.63 4.76
CA ILE A 542 10.07 12.64 5.08
C ILE A 542 10.67 11.23 5.01
N GLU A 543 9.93 10.17 5.31
CA GLU A 543 10.43 8.78 5.21
C GLU A 543 10.82 8.43 3.76
N ARG A 544 9.97 8.81 2.79
CA ARG A 544 10.24 8.64 1.35
C ARG A 544 11.32 9.60 0.83
N LEU A 545 11.30 10.85 1.30
CA LEU A 545 12.32 11.84 0.91
C LEU A 545 13.72 11.48 1.43
N LEU A 546 13.84 10.89 2.63
CA LEU A 546 15.09 10.33 3.13
C LEU A 546 15.60 9.21 2.20
N ALA A 547 14.75 8.23 1.88
CA ALA A 547 15.10 7.13 0.98
C ALA A 547 15.62 7.64 -0.39
N ARG A 548 14.98 8.67 -0.96
CA ARG A 548 15.41 9.34 -2.20
C ARG A 548 16.77 10.03 -2.05
N VAL A 549 16.97 10.84 -1.01
CA VAL A 549 18.26 11.52 -0.76
C VAL A 549 19.39 10.50 -0.56
N PHE A 550 19.12 9.40 0.14
CA PHE A 550 20.06 8.29 0.30
C PHE A 550 20.40 7.62 -1.04
N SER A 551 19.40 7.27 -1.86
CA SER A 551 19.61 6.70 -3.20
C SER A 551 20.37 7.64 -4.14
N CYS A 552 20.20 8.95 -4.00
CA CYS A 552 20.89 9.99 -4.77
C CYS A 552 22.34 10.28 -4.32
N SER A 553 22.91 9.49 -3.41
CA SER A 553 24.32 9.61 -3.00
C SER A 553 25.31 9.17 -4.10
N GLU A 554 24.90 8.40 -5.10
CA GLU A 554 25.70 8.06 -6.29
C GLU A 554 24.90 8.18 -7.59
N ALA A 555 25.61 8.52 -8.67
CA ALA A 555 25.03 8.84 -9.97
C ALA A 555 24.75 7.57 -10.79
N ASN A 556 23.69 6.84 -10.45
CA ASN A 556 23.23 5.63 -11.15
C ASN A 556 21.93 5.85 -11.96
N GLY A 557 21.63 4.92 -12.86
CA GLY A 557 20.42 4.95 -13.70
C GLY A 557 20.31 6.20 -14.56
N ARG A 558 19.17 6.91 -14.46
CA ARG A 558 18.91 8.21 -15.13
C ARG A 558 19.76 9.36 -14.58
N ASN A 559 20.18 9.29 -13.32
CA ASN A 559 20.98 10.33 -12.69
C ASN A 559 22.49 10.16 -12.97
N ALA A 560 22.87 9.17 -13.79
CA ALA A 560 24.26 8.92 -14.14
C ALA A 560 24.88 10.05 -14.96
N SER A 561 26.15 10.37 -14.68
CA SER A 561 26.89 11.49 -15.30
C SER A 561 27.06 11.42 -16.82
N LYS A 562 26.76 10.27 -17.42
CA LYS A 562 26.70 10.04 -18.88
C LYS A 562 25.37 10.46 -19.52
N VAL A 563 24.32 10.70 -18.75
CA VAL A 563 22.95 10.97 -19.24
C VAL A 563 22.75 12.44 -19.58
N VAL A 564 22.19 12.72 -20.76
CA VAL A 564 21.93 14.08 -21.24
C VAL A 564 20.49 14.49 -20.89
N LEU A 565 20.32 15.06 -19.69
CA LEU A 565 19.10 15.75 -19.26
C LEU A 565 19.10 17.21 -19.74
N TYR A 566 17.92 17.77 -20.01
CA TYR A 566 17.73 19.18 -20.41
C TYR A 566 17.00 20.02 -19.37
N GLU A 567 16.42 19.40 -18.34
CA GLU A 567 15.94 20.05 -17.11
C GLU A 567 17.04 20.04 -16.03
N ASP A 568 16.98 20.98 -15.09
CA ASP A 568 17.95 21.12 -14.00
C ASP A 568 17.68 20.12 -12.86
N ALA A 569 18.07 18.87 -13.06
CA ALA A 569 17.94 17.80 -12.07
C ALA A 569 18.68 18.13 -10.75
N SER A 570 19.82 18.82 -10.83
CA SER A 570 20.58 19.31 -9.67
C SER A 570 19.73 20.25 -8.79
N LYS A 571 18.98 21.17 -9.40
CA LYS A 571 18.09 22.08 -8.66
C LYS A 571 16.94 21.34 -7.97
N LYS A 572 16.39 20.28 -8.57
CA LYS A 572 15.36 19.44 -7.92
C LYS A 572 15.95 18.65 -6.75
N GLN A 573 17.08 17.97 -6.95
CA GLN A 573 17.80 17.22 -5.91
C GLN A 573 18.16 18.11 -4.70
N LEU A 574 18.57 19.35 -4.96
CA LEU A 574 18.82 20.35 -3.91
C LEU A 574 17.55 20.76 -3.15
N GLN A 575 16.42 20.94 -3.85
CA GLN A 575 15.15 21.28 -3.21
C GLN A 575 14.67 20.13 -2.29
N GLU A 576 14.80 18.87 -2.73
CA GLU A 576 14.52 17.70 -1.88
C GLU A 576 15.44 17.64 -0.66
N PHE A 577 16.75 17.86 -0.84
CA PHE A 577 17.73 17.84 0.25
C PHE A 577 17.44 18.93 1.31
N ILE A 578 17.09 20.15 0.88
CA ILE A 578 16.69 21.23 1.79
C ILE A 578 15.36 20.91 2.50
N LEU A 579 14.38 20.31 1.80
CA LEU A 579 13.12 19.88 2.41
C LEU A 579 13.36 18.82 3.50
N VAL A 580 14.23 17.83 3.26
CA VAL A 580 14.63 16.84 4.26
C VAL A 580 15.32 17.49 5.46
N LEU A 581 16.33 18.35 5.25
CA LEU A 581 17.03 19.03 6.35
C LEU A 581 16.06 19.86 7.22
N SER A 582 15.18 20.64 6.60
CA SER A 582 14.18 21.44 7.33
C SER A 582 13.10 20.60 7.99
N GLY A 583 12.73 19.44 7.42
CA GLY A 583 11.77 18.51 8.01
C GLY A 583 12.34 17.79 9.24
N CYS A 584 13.58 17.32 9.17
CA CYS A 584 14.29 16.74 10.32
C CYS A 584 14.43 17.78 11.45
N GLU A 585 14.78 19.02 11.13
CA GLU A 585 14.79 20.10 12.14
C GLU A 585 13.42 20.32 12.78
N LEU A 586 12.36 20.40 11.97
CA LEU A 586 11.00 20.60 12.48
C LEU A 586 10.59 19.47 13.44
N ILE A 587 10.88 18.20 13.10
CA ILE A 587 10.59 17.07 13.99
C ILE A 587 11.31 17.22 15.34
N ILE A 588 12.58 17.62 15.36
CA ILE A 588 13.35 17.79 16.61
C ILE A 588 12.80 18.94 17.45
N ASN A 589 12.46 20.07 16.81
CA ASN A 589 11.84 21.21 17.47
C ASN A 589 10.47 20.82 18.06
N ALA A 590 9.65 20.09 17.30
CA ALA A 590 8.34 19.61 17.74
C ALA A 590 8.46 18.64 18.92
N CYS A 591 9.35 17.63 18.85
CA CYS A 591 9.63 16.73 19.98
C CYS A 591 10.15 17.49 21.21
N SER A 592 10.98 18.51 21.02
CA SER A 592 11.49 19.35 22.13
C SER A 592 10.38 20.17 22.78
N SER A 593 9.47 20.75 21.99
CA SER A 593 8.28 21.48 22.47
C SER A 593 7.26 20.55 23.14
N LEU A 594 7.15 19.30 22.69
CA LEU A 594 6.32 18.27 23.31
C LEU A 594 6.95 17.74 24.62
N GLY A 595 8.27 17.79 24.78
CA GLY A 595 9.00 17.31 25.95
C GLY A 595 8.53 17.86 27.30
N VAL A 596 7.81 18.99 27.32
CA VAL A 596 7.15 19.56 28.50
C VAL A 596 6.17 18.56 29.16
N ILE A 597 5.55 17.66 28.39
CA ILE A 597 4.60 16.68 28.94
C ILE A 597 5.26 15.69 29.92
N LEU A 598 6.58 15.55 29.88
CA LEU A 598 7.35 14.66 30.75
C LEU A 598 7.35 15.10 32.23
N GLU A 599 7.02 16.37 32.52
CA GLU A 599 6.78 16.85 33.89
C GLU A 599 5.43 16.38 34.47
N TYR A 600 4.53 15.89 33.61
CA TYR A 600 3.15 15.53 33.94
C TYR A 600 2.81 14.06 33.60
N THR A 601 3.79 13.22 33.26
CA THR A 601 3.58 11.80 32.95
C THR A 601 4.77 10.92 33.32
N ASP A 602 4.48 9.79 33.97
CA ASP A 602 5.46 8.75 34.33
C ASP A 602 5.67 7.71 33.22
N SER A 603 5.02 7.86 32.05
CA SER A 603 5.05 6.87 30.96
C SER A 603 6.48 6.59 30.48
N SER A 604 6.95 5.35 30.71
CA SER A 604 8.27 4.86 30.27
C SER A 604 8.53 5.15 28.79
N LEU A 605 7.54 4.87 27.95
CA LEU A 605 7.61 5.03 26.50
C LEU A 605 7.76 6.50 26.07
N LEU A 606 6.96 7.42 26.62
CA LEU A 606 7.12 8.86 26.33
C LEU A 606 8.48 9.38 26.81
N HIS A 607 8.92 8.96 28.00
CA HIS A 607 10.25 9.27 28.52
C HIS A 607 11.38 8.72 27.64
N ARG A 608 11.17 7.62 26.91
CA ARG A 608 12.14 7.01 25.98
C ARG A 608 12.19 7.73 24.63
N LEU A 609 11.01 8.03 24.08
CA LEU A 609 10.80 8.69 22.78
C LEU A 609 11.15 10.19 22.77
N LEU A 610 11.02 10.91 23.90
CA LEU A 610 11.21 12.37 23.96
C LEU A 610 12.50 12.83 24.63
N THR A 611 13.28 11.94 25.28
CA THR A 611 14.58 12.33 25.87
C THR A 611 15.72 12.17 24.86
N PRO A 612 16.47 13.23 24.50
CA PRO A 612 17.67 13.11 23.67
C PRO A 612 18.70 12.15 24.28
N GLY A 613 19.24 11.25 23.45
CA GLY A 613 20.22 10.24 23.89
C GLY A 613 19.64 8.99 24.56
N LYS A 614 18.30 8.87 24.64
CA LYS A 614 17.62 7.57 24.80
C LYS A 614 17.31 6.99 23.42
N ASP A 615 16.04 6.95 23.00
CA ASP A 615 15.69 6.61 21.62
C ASP A 615 15.90 7.80 20.68
N LEU A 616 15.61 9.02 21.15
CA LEU A 616 15.68 10.25 20.35
C LEU A 616 17.15 10.61 20.03
N PRO A 617 17.57 10.57 18.76
CA PRO A 617 18.98 10.74 18.42
C PRO A 617 19.41 12.22 18.44
N ASP A 618 20.51 12.54 19.12
CA ASP A 618 21.07 13.91 19.09
C ASP A 618 21.80 14.20 17.78
N VAL A 619 21.04 14.69 16.81
CA VAL A 619 21.55 15.18 15.51
C VAL A 619 21.73 16.71 15.49
N ASN A 620 21.62 17.40 16.64
CA ASN A 620 21.70 18.86 16.70
C ASN A 620 23.09 19.40 16.33
N ALA A 621 24.16 18.62 16.58
CA ALA A 621 25.50 18.95 16.07
C ALA A 621 25.56 18.86 14.53
N VAL A 622 24.93 17.84 13.95
CA VAL A 622 24.91 17.58 12.51
C VAL A 622 24.12 18.66 11.76
N LEU A 623 22.93 19.03 12.24
CA LEU A 623 22.14 20.11 11.63
C LEU A 623 22.84 21.48 11.71
N ARG A 624 23.54 21.78 12.81
CA ARG A 624 24.37 23.00 12.92
C ARG A 624 25.48 23.05 11.88
N HIS A 625 26.09 21.92 11.52
CA HIS A 625 27.07 21.88 10.43
C HIS A 625 26.42 22.26 9.08
N PHE A 626 25.26 21.69 8.74
CA PHE A 626 24.56 22.00 7.48
C PHE A 626 24.02 23.42 7.41
N LYS A 627 23.65 24.05 8.54
CA LYS A 627 23.28 25.49 8.60
C LYS A 627 24.46 26.44 8.45
N ASN A 628 25.66 26.00 8.83
CA ASN A 628 26.87 26.81 8.69
C ASN A 628 27.50 26.71 7.29
N ALA A 629 27.29 25.59 6.59
CA ALA A 629 27.87 25.35 5.27
C ALA A 629 27.30 26.24 4.15
N PHE A 630 25.98 26.45 4.11
CA PHE A 630 25.29 27.25 3.07
C PHE A 630 23.96 27.83 3.57
N ASP A 631 23.46 28.90 2.93
CA ASP A 631 22.13 29.44 3.24
C ASP A 631 21.03 28.66 2.51
N TRP A 632 20.14 28.03 3.28
CA TRP A 632 19.05 27.20 2.75
C TRP A 632 17.98 28.02 2.01
N THR A 633 17.79 29.29 2.37
CA THR A 633 16.77 30.17 1.77
C THR A 633 17.26 30.77 0.45
N GLU A 634 18.56 31.06 0.34
CA GLU A 634 19.19 31.46 -0.92
C GLU A 634 19.29 30.27 -1.86
N ALA A 635 19.81 29.13 -1.39
CA ALA A 635 19.93 27.91 -2.19
C ALA A 635 18.60 27.44 -2.79
N LYS A 636 17.48 27.60 -2.07
CA LYS A 636 16.12 27.31 -2.58
C LYS A 636 15.67 28.28 -3.69
N LYS A 637 16.14 29.53 -3.70
CA LYS A 637 15.85 30.55 -4.74
C LYS A 637 16.76 30.38 -5.96
N SER A 638 18.08 30.38 -5.75
CA SER A 638 19.09 30.21 -6.80
C SER A 638 18.93 28.86 -7.50
N GLY A 639 18.73 27.78 -6.73
CA GLY A 639 18.84 26.40 -7.21
C GLY A 639 20.26 25.85 -7.16
N SER A 640 21.17 26.52 -6.46
CA SER A 640 22.58 26.13 -6.36
C SER A 640 23.06 26.27 -4.92
N ILE A 641 23.83 25.31 -4.42
CA ILE A 641 24.54 25.46 -3.13
C ILE A 641 25.66 26.47 -3.36
N ILE A 642 25.47 27.68 -2.81
CA ILE A 642 26.55 28.65 -2.65
C ILE A 642 27.13 28.37 -1.25
N PRO A 643 28.34 27.81 -1.11
CA PRO A 643 28.99 27.71 0.18
C PRO A 643 29.30 29.11 0.70
N ARG A 644 29.38 29.28 2.02
CA ARG A 644 29.90 30.52 2.61
C ARG A 644 31.42 30.60 2.41
N ASP A 645 31.95 31.80 2.23
CA ASP A 645 33.39 32.07 2.06
C ASP A 645 34.22 31.33 3.12
N GLY A 646 35.24 30.59 2.69
CA GLY A 646 36.10 29.78 3.57
C GLY A 646 35.55 28.40 3.94
N VAL A 647 34.39 27.97 3.41
CA VAL A 647 33.88 26.59 3.58
C VAL A 647 34.44 25.62 2.52
N ASP A 648 34.86 26.13 1.34
CA ASP A 648 35.54 25.31 0.31
C ASP A 648 36.56 26.14 -0.49
N GLU A 649 37.84 26.03 -0.12
CA GLU A 649 38.95 26.76 -0.75
C GLU A 649 39.05 26.53 -2.28
N VAL A 650 38.61 25.37 -2.78
CA VAL A 650 38.72 25.00 -4.21
C VAL A 650 37.65 25.71 -5.04
N TYR A 651 36.43 25.83 -4.51
CA TYR A 651 35.37 26.64 -5.10
C TYR A 651 35.66 28.14 -4.99
N ASP A 652 36.19 28.60 -3.85
CA ASP A 652 36.57 30.00 -3.64
C ASP A 652 37.68 30.42 -4.63
N THR A 653 38.68 29.56 -4.85
CA THR A 653 39.71 29.74 -5.88
C THR A 653 39.11 29.81 -7.28
N ALA A 654 38.17 28.92 -7.64
CA ALA A 654 37.50 28.96 -8.93
C ALA A 654 36.66 30.23 -9.14
N CYS A 655 36.07 30.78 -8.06
CA CYS A 655 35.40 32.08 -8.08
C CYS A 655 36.38 33.25 -8.27
N GLY A 656 37.58 33.16 -7.68
CA GLY A 656 38.68 34.09 -7.92
C GLY A 656 39.07 34.16 -9.40
N VAL A 657 39.26 33.02 -10.07
CA VAL A 657 39.60 32.98 -11.50
C VAL A 657 38.52 33.62 -12.37
N VAL A 658 37.23 33.33 -12.11
CA VAL A 658 36.11 33.94 -12.86
C VAL A 658 36.08 35.46 -12.66
N THR A 659 36.24 35.95 -11.43
CA THR A 659 36.23 37.40 -11.16
C THR A 659 37.48 38.10 -11.71
N GLU A 660 38.64 37.45 -11.77
CA GLU A 660 39.82 38.00 -12.44
C GLU A 660 39.60 38.18 -13.94
N ILE A 661 39.01 37.19 -14.63
CA ILE A 661 38.71 37.28 -16.07
C ILE A 661 37.68 38.38 -16.33
N GLU A 662 36.65 38.54 -15.49
CA GLU A 662 35.67 39.62 -15.63
C GLU A 662 36.26 41.02 -15.32
N LEU A 663 37.19 41.12 -14.37
CA LEU A 663 37.99 42.33 -14.16
C LEU A 663 38.89 42.64 -15.37
N ASN A 664 39.51 41.62 -15.99
CA ASN A 664 40.35 41.78 -17.17
C ASN A 664 39.54 42.20 -18.42
N LEU A 665 38.35 41.63 -18.62
CA LEU A 665 37.37 42.11 -19.61
C LEU A 665 36.97 43.58 -19.36
N THR A 666 36.83 43.97 -18.09
CA THR A 666 36.49 45.35 -17.68
C THR A 666 37.67 46.32 -17.89
N LYS A 667 38.92 45.87 -17.76
CA LYS A 667 40.12 46.64 -18.16
C LYS A 667 40.14 46.85 -19.67
N HIS A 668 39.98 45.78 -20.45
CA HIS A 668 39.91 45.83 -21.92
C HIS A 668 38.81 46.80 -22.41
N LEU A 669 37.62 46.81 -21.79
CA LEU A 669 36.56 47.76 -22.14
C LEU A 669 36.95 49.23 -21.89
N LYS A 670 37.73 49.53 -20.85
CA LYS A 670 38.28 50.87 -20.61
C LYS A 670 39.36 51.26 -21.63
N GLU A 671 40.11 50.29 -22.13
CA GLU A 671 41.08 50.48 -23.22
C GLU A 671 40.36 50.76 -24.54
N GLN A 672 39.31 49.99 -24.88
CA GLN A 672 38.56 50.19 -26.12
C GLN A 672 37.78 51.51 -26.14
N ARG A 673 37.25 51.98 -25.00
CA ARG A 673 36.68 53.34 -24.88
C ARG A 673 37.70 54.44 -25.18
N LYS A 674 38.97 54.26 -24.79
CA LYS A 674 40.06 55.20 -25.13
C LYS A 674 40.46 55.13 -26.60
N LEU A 675 40.49 53.93 -27.18
CA LEU A 675 40.92 53.70 -28.57
C LEU A 675 39.87 54.17 -29.58
N ILE A 676 38.58 53.95 -29.31
CA ILE A 676 37.46 54.40 -30.14
C ILE A 676 37.09 55.88 -29.86
N GLY A 677 37.50 56.42 -28.71
CA GLY A 677 37.31 57.83 -28.33
C GLY A 677 35.92 58.17 -27.78
N ASP A 678 35.05 57.18 -27.55
CA ASP A 678 33.69 57.36 -27.05
C ASP A 678 33.43 56.52 -25.78
N SER A 679 32.75 57.13 -24.81
CA SER A 679 32.32 56.49 -23.57
C SER A 679 31.03 55.67 -23.71
N SER A 680 30.26 55.87 -24.79
CA SER A 680 29.02 55.14 -25.08
C SER A 680 29.25 53.64 -25.34
N VAL A 681 30.44 53.28 -25.86
CA VAL A 681 30.83 51.90 -26.19
C VAL A 681 30.70 51.00 -24.96
N ASN A 682 30.00 49.88 -25.08
CA ASN A 682 29.76 48.97 -23.95
C ASN A 682 29.72 47.50 -24.40
N TYR A 683 29.82 46.57 -23.44
CA TYR A 683 29.50 45.16 -23.72
C TYR A 683 28.00 44.92 -23.65
N VAL A 684 27.49 44.13 -24.60
CA VAL A 684 26.12 43.61 -24.64
C VAL A 684 26.20 42.11 -24.90
N SER A 685 25.31 41.31 -24.29
CA SER A 685 25.21 39.87 -24.54
C SER A 685 23.85 39.56 -25.16
N ILE A 686 23.82 38.81 -26.26
CA ILE A 686 22.60 38.58 -27.06
C ILE A 686 22.49 37.11 -27.45
N GLY A 687 21.47 36.42 -26.94
CA GLY A 687 21.22 35.02 -27.27
C GLY A 687 22.35 34.10 -26.78
N LYS A 688 23.20 33.65 -27.71
CA LYS A 688 24.41 32.85 -27.41
C LYS A 688 25.71 33.64 -27.44
N ASP A 689 25.66 34.90 -27.89
CA ASP A 689 26.85 35.69 -28.17
C ASP A 689 27.09 36.67 -27.03
N TRP A 690 28.05 36.31 -26.17
CA TRP A 690 28.39 37.05 -24.95
C TRP A 690 29.41 38.16 -25.22
N TYR A 691 29.40 39.21 -24.40
CA TYR A 691 30.39 40.30 -24.38
C TYR A 691 30.70 40.90 -25.77
N LEU A 692 29.68 41.07 -26.61
CA LEU A 692 29.77 41.80 -27.88
C LEU A 692 30.09 43.28 -27.59
N LEU A 693 31.07 43.84 -28.29
CA LEU A 693 31.39 45.26 -28.19
C LEU A 693 30.39 46.06 -29.07
N GLU A 694 29.44 46.76 -28.45
CA GLU A 694 28.46 47.60 -29.14
C GLU A 694 29.05 49.01 -29.39
N VAL A 695 29.16 49.39 -30.66
CA VAL A 695 29.82 50.62 -31.14
C VAL A 695 28.85 51.42 -32.02
N PRO A 696 28.75 52.76 -31.85
CA PRO A 696 27.91 53.60 -32.71
C PRO A 696 28.22 53.46 -34.21
N GLU A 697 27.17 53.41 -35.03
CA GLU A 697 27.25 53.24 -36.49
C GLU A 697 28.07 54.36 -37.17
N SER A 698 28.11 55.55 -36.57
CA SER A 698 28.93 56.71 -36.98
C SER A 698 30.44 56.54 -36.80
N LEU A 699 30.89 55.64 -35.90
CA LEU A 699 32.31 55.43 -35.59
C LEU A 699 32.90 54.19 -36.27
N CYS A 700 32.06 53.38 -36.90
CA CYS A 700 32.44 52.08 -37.47
C CYS A 700 33.48 52.17 -38.61
N GLY A 701 33.62 53.33 -39.27
CA GLY A 701 34.61 53.55 -40.32
C GLY A 701 36.06 53.69 -39.84
N ASN A 702 36.28 53.92 -38.54
CA ASN A 702 37.61 54.08 -37.93
C ASN A 702 38.07 52.82 -37.17
N LEU A 703 37.37 51.70 -37.28
CA LEU A 703 37.69 50.48 -36.54
C LEU A 703 38.88 49.71 -37.18
N PRO A 704 39.78 49.12 -36.36
CA PRO A 704 40.83 48.22 -36.84
C PRO A 704 40.30 46.99 -37.58
N SER A 705 41.11 46.45 -38.50
CA SER A 705 40.70 45.37 -39.43
C SER A 705 40.58 43.96 -38.80
N ASP A 706 40.93 43.79 -37.52
CA ASP A 706 40.75 42.57 -36.74
C ASP A 706 39.37 42.47 -36.04
N TYR A 707 38.49 43.45 -36.24
CA TYR A 707 37.16 43.53 -35.61
C TYR A 707 36.12 42.76 -36.43
N GLU A 708 35.67 41.62 -35.90
CA GLU A 708 34.74 40.73 -36.58
C GLU A 708 33.28 41.06 -36.23
N LEU A 709 32.54 41.64 -37.20
CA LEU A 709 31.13 42.01 -37.05
C LEU A 709 30.23 40.77 -36.87
N GLN A 710 29.51 40.70 -35.75
CA GLN A 710 28.58 39.61 -35.44
C GLN A 710 27.11 39.99 -35.69
N SER A 711 26.72 41.23 -35.35
CA SER A 711 25.35 41.72 -35.58
C SER A 711 25.31 43.25 -35.68
N SER A 712 24.22 43.77 -36.24
CA SER A 712 23.93 45.20 -36.27
C SER A 712 22.50 45.48 -35.79
N LYS A 713 22.29 46.69 -35.29
CA LYS A 713 21.02 47.30 -34.91
C LYS A 713 21.06 48.72 -35.45
N LYS A 714 19.92 49.30 -35.84
CA LYS A 714 19.87 50.68 -36.34
C LYS A 714 20.52 51.64 -35.31
N GLY A 715 21.63 52.29 -35.68
CA GLY A 715 22.46 53.15 -34.84
C GLY A 715 23.70 52.50 -34.19
N PHE A 716 23.82 51.17 -34.16
CA PHE A 716 24.91 50.45 -33.47
C PHE A 716 25.31 49.12 -34.14
N SER A 717 26.60 48.93 -34.37
CA SER A 717 27.20 47.67 -34.84
C SER A 717 27.91 46.93 -33.71
N ARG A 718 27.97 45.60 -33.78
CA ARG A 718 28.51 44.75 -32.70
C ARG A 718 29.62 43.83 -33.17
N TYR A 719 30.75 43.90 -32.48
CA TYR A 719 32.00 43.25 -32.88
C TYR A 719 32.55 42.33 -31.79
N TRP A 720 33.30 41.31 -32.23
CA TRP A 720 34.27 40.60 -31.41
C TRP A 720 35.69 40.97 -31.87
N THR A 721 36.57 41.28 -30.91
CA THR A 721 38.03 41.36 -31.14
C THR A 721 38.68 40.01 -30.83
N PRO A 722 39.93 39.76 -31.28
CA PRO A 722 40.68 38.55 -30.90
C PRO A 722 40.82 38.39 -29.38
N THR A 723 41.00 39.50 -28.65
CA THR A 723 41.05 39.54 -27.18
C THR A 723 39.73 39.10 -26.54
N ILE A 724 38.60 39.57 -27.06
CA ILE A 724 37.27 39.18 -26.59
C ILE A 724 37.04 37.69 -26.86
N LYS A 725 37.39 37.17 -28.04
CA LYS A 725 37.30 35.72 -28.35
C LYS A 725 38.15 34.86 -27.39
N LYS A 726 39.36 35.32 -27.05
CA LYS A 726 40.21 34.66 -26.04
C LYS A 726 39.52 34.63 -24.68
N TYR A 727 39.11 35.78 -24.16
CA TYR A 727 38.49 35.87 -22.83
C TYR A 727 37.13 35.17 -22.74
N ILE A 728 36.33 35.13 -23.82
CA ILE A 728 35.08 34.35 -23.84
C ILE A 728 35.36 32.86 -23.69
N ARG A 729 36.40 32.32 -24.34
CA ARG A 729 36.79 30.92 -24.18
C ARG A 729 37.25 30.64 -22.74
N GLU A 730 38.18 31.45 -22.23
CA GLU A 730 38.73 31.30 -20.86
C GLU A 730 37.64 31.45 -19.80
N LEU A 731 36.69 32.38 -19.98
CA LEU A 731 35.54 32.56 -19.10
C LEU A 731 34.53 31.41 -19.19
N SER A 732 34.34 30.81 -20.38
CA SER A 732 33.50 29.62 -20.56
C SER A 732 34.13 28.38 -19.90
N GLU A 733 35.44 28.23 -20.00
CA GLU A 733 36.21 27.16 -19.35
C GLU A 733 36.16 27.32 -17.82
N ALA A 734 36.45 28.52 -17.30
CA ALA A 734 36.40 28.83 -15.86
C ALA A 734 34.99 28.72 -15.26
N LYS A 735 33.94 29.17 -15.98
CA LYS A 735 32.54 28.99 -15.53
C LYS A 735 32.11 27.52 -15.55
N SER A 736 32.55 26.74 -16.54
CA SER A 736 32.33 25.29 -16.56
C SER A 736 33.07 24.56 -15.44
N GLU A 737 34.26 25.01 -15.04
CA GLU A 737 34.97 24.44 -13.90
C GLU A 737 34.29 24.80 -12.58
N LYS A 738 33.92 26.08 -12.36
CA LYS A 738 33.15 26.51 -11.17
C LYS A 738 31.88 25.69 -10.97
N GLU A 739 31.11 25.50 -12.05
CA GLU A 739 29.90 24.67 -12.07
C GLU A 739 30.19 23.20 -11.68
N SER A 740 31.31 22.65 -12.15
CA SER A 740 31.76 21.30 -11.79
C SER A 740 32.16 21.19 -10.31
N LYS A 741 32.85 22.20 -9.73
CA LYS A 741 33.15 22.24 -8.29
C LYS A 741 31.86 22.29 -7.46
N LEU A 742 30.90 23.14 -7.84
CA LEU A 742 29.64 23.31 -7.12
C LEU A 742 28.84 22.00 -7.07
N LYS A 743 28.77 21.26 -8.19
CA LYS A 743 28.15 19.92 -8.23
C LYS A 743 28.89 18.89 -7.37
N SER A 744 30.22 18.97 -7.28
CA SER A 744 31.02 18.14 -6.37
C SER A 744 30.70 18.42 -4.89
N ILE A 745 30.53 19.70 -4.52
CA ILE A 745 30.15 20.11 -3.15
C ILE A 745 28.77 19.54 -2.76
N MET A 746 27.79 19.57 -3.66
CA MET A 746 26.46 19.00 -3.40
C MET A 746 26.53 17.50 -3.08
N HIS A 747 27.23 16.71 -3.91
CA HIS A 747 27.39 15.27 -3.64
C HIS A 747 28.17 14.99 -2.34
N ARG A 748 29.18 15.81 -2.02
CA ARG A 748 29.93 15.68 -0.75
C ARG A 748 29.06 15.97 0.48
N LEU A 749 28.17 16.95 0.41
CA LEU A 749 27.22 17.27 1.48
C LEU A 749 26.13 16.20 1.63
N ILE A 750 25.61 15.65 0.52
CA ILE A 750 24.65 14.54 0.55
C ILE A 750 25.29 13.27 1.12
N ARG A 751 26.52 12.93 0.72
CA ARG A 751 27.28 11.82 1.30
C ARG A 751 27.45 11.98 2.82
N ARG A 752 27.82 13.18 3.28
CA ARG A 752 27.93 13.50 4.71
C ARG A 752 26.60 13.41 5.46
N PHE A 753 25.48 13.70 4.79
CA PHE A 753 24.15 13.50 5.38
C PHE A 753 23.82 12.01 5.55
N CYS A 754 24.23 11.17 4.59
CA CYS A 754 24.03 9.71 4.60
C CYS A 754 24.87 8.98 5.65
N GLU A 755 25.99 9.56 6.12
CA GLU A 755 26.77 9.04 7.26
C GLU A 755 25.91 8.84 8.51
N HIS A 756 24.86 9.67 8.70
CA HIS A 756 23.94 9.63 9.84
C HIS A 756 22.56 8.99 9.51
N HIS A 757 22.46 8.19 8.43
CA HIS A 757 21.18 7.65 7.95
C HIS A 757 20.36 6.87 8.99
N ILE A 758 21.01 6.14 9.90
CA ILE A 758 20.34 5.40 10.99
C ILE A 758 19.61 6.38 11.92
N SER A 759 20.29 7.46 12.35
CA SER A 759 19.72 8.50 13.20
C SER A 759 18.54 9.23 12.53
N TRP A 760 18.64 9.52 11.22
CA TRP A 760 17.50 10.11 10.49
C TRP A 760 16.29 9.16 10.40
N ARG A 761 16.53 7.86 10.19
CA ARG A 761 15.45 6.84 10.20
C ARG A 761 14.84 6.67 11.60
N GLN A 762 15.64 6.68 12.66
CA GLN A 762 15.17 6.65 14.05
C GLN A 762 14.30 7.86 14.38
N LEU A 763 14.75 9.08 14.04
CA LEU A 763 13.99 10.31 14.24
C LEU A 763 12.60 10.27 13.58
N VAL A 764 12.50 9.78 12.35
CA VAL A 764 11.22 9.61 11.65
C VAL A 764 10.38 8.48 12.25
N SER A 765 10.99 7.39 12.70
CA SER A 765 10.28 6.30 13.38
C SER A 765 9.65 6.77 14.70
N ILE A 766 10.33 7.64 15.45
CA ILE A 766 9.81 8.25 16.69
C ILE A 766 8.69 9.23 16.39
N ALA A 767 8.83 10.07 15.35
CA ALA A 767 7.75 10.94 14.90
C ALA A 767 6.51 10.14 14.44
N ALA A 768 6.70 9.00 13.78
CA ALA A 768 5.63 8.09 13.42
C ALA A 768 4.94 7.50 14.65
N GLU A 769 5.70 7.01 15.63
CA GLU A 769 5.15 6.40 16.86
C GLU A 769 4.38 7.42 17.70
N LEU A 770 4.89 8.64 17.86
CA LEU A 770 4.19 9.73 18.52
C LEU A 770 2.90 10.11 17.78
N ASP A 771 2.92 10.26 16.45
CA ASP A 771 1.71 10.57 15.66
C ASP A 771 0.65 9.44 15.77
N VAL A 772 1.07 8.17 15.85
CA VAL A 772 0.16 7.03 16.07
C VAL A 772 -0.43 7.01 17.47
N LEU A 773 0.40 7.16 18.53
CA LEU A 773 -0.06 7.21 19.92
C LEU A 773 -1.06 8.36 20.14
N ILE A 774 -0.77 9.52 19.56
CA ILE A 774 -1.63 10.69 19.60
C ILE A 774 -2.89 10.48 18.73
N SER A 775 -2.78 9.77 17.60
CA SER A 775 -3.91 9.44 16.73
C SER A 775 -4.94 8.55 17.45
N ILE A 776 -4.50 7.48 18.11
CA ILE A 776 -5.41 6.60 18.85
C ILE A 776 -5.93 7.26 20.14
N ALA A 777 -5.16 8.17 20.75
CA ALA A 777 -5.62 9.00 21.85
C ALA A 777 -6.78 9.93 21.44
N ILE A 778 -6.69 10.61 20.30
CA ILE A 778 -7.75 11.48 19.78
C ILE A 778 -8.94 10.68 19.23
N ALA A 779 -8.70 9.48 18.69
CA ALA A 779 -9.77 8.64 18.14
C ALA A 779 -10.79 8.16 19.20
N SER A 780 -10.39 8.08 20.49
CA SER A 780 -11.35 7.73 21.55
C SER A 780 -12.39 8.80 21.80
N ASP A 781 -12.06 10.07 21.55
CA ASP A 781 -12.96 11.21 21.76
C ASP A 781 -14.05 11.27 20.67
N LEU A 782 -13.97 10.37 19.67
CA LEU A 782 -14.92 10.18 18.58
C LEU A 782 -15.80 8.94 18.75
N TYR A 783 -15.59 8.16 19.81
CA TYR A 783 -16.47 7.05 20.20
C TYR A 783 -17.78 7.56 20.80
N GLU A 784 -18.78 6.68 20.91
CA GLU A 784 -20.08 7.00 21.49
C GLU A 784 -20.32 6.23 22.79
N GLY A 785 -20.86 6.94 23.79
CA GLY A 785 -21.01 6.42 25.15
C GLY A 785 -19.75 6.62 26.01
N PRO A 786 -19.62 5.90 27.13
CA PRO A 786 -18.44 5.96 27.98
C PRO A 786 -17.21 5.35 27.28
N THR A 787 -16.02 5.81 27.67
CA THR A 787 -14.73 5.26 27.22
C THR A 787 -13.88 4.89 28.43
N CYS A 788 -13.18 3.76 28.34
CA CYS A 788 -12.31 3.27 29.41
C CYS A 788 -10.98 2.76 28.89
N ARG A 789 -9.92 2.95 29.69
CA ARG A 789 -8.64 2.25 29.51
C ARG A 789 -8.82 0.77 29.88
N PRO A 790 -8.61 -0.19 28.96
CA PRO A 790 -8.90 -1.58 29.22
C PRO A 790 -7.85 -2.25 30.12
N LEU A 791 -8.31 -2.99 31.13
CA LEU A 791 -7.46 -3.72 32.06
C LEU A 791 -7.12 -5.10 31.50
N ILE A 792 -5.85 -5.31 31.11
CA ILE A 792 -5.35 -6.61 30.68
C ILE A 792 -4.62 -7.29 31.84
N VAL A 793 -5.15 -8.46 32.25
CA VAL A 793 -4.63 -9.31 33.32
C VAL A 793 -3.83 -10.45 32.70
N ASP A 794 -2.58 -10.60 33.10
CA ASP A 794 -1.72 -11.68 32.63
C ASP A 794 -2.05 -13.00 33.34
N THR A 795 -2.71 -13.93 32.65
CA THR A 795 -3.01 -15.28 33.14
C THR A 795 -1.82 -16.21 32.89
N SER A 796 -0.66 -15.86 33.43
CA SER A 796 0.57 -16.67 33.38
C SER A 796 0.60 -17.80 34.41
N SER A 797 -0.44 -17.91 35.24
CA SER A 797 -0.76 -19.08 36.08
C SER A 797 -1.57 -20.10 35.29
N GLU A 798 -1.07 -21.33 35.10
CA GLU A 798 -1.73 -22.41 34.33
C GLU A 798 -3.14 -22.82 34.82
N ASN A 799 -3.55 -22.36 36.01
CA ASN A 799 -4.83 -22.68 36.65
C ASN A 799 -5.92 -21.59 36.50
N GLU A 800 -5.62 -20.43 35.91
CA GLU A 800 -6.61 -19.35 35.77
C GLU A 800 -7.34 -19.39 34.42
N ALA A 801 -8.67 -19.48 34.46
CA ALA A 801 -9.49 -19.57 33.26
C ALA A 801 -9.51 -18.24 32.49
N PRO A 802 -9.28 -18.24 31.16
CA PRO A 802 -9.23 -17.02 30.36
C PRO A 802 -10.61 -16.37 30.27
N PHE A 803 -10.64 -15.04 30.32
CA PHE A 803 -11.88 -14.26 30.41
C PHE A 803 -11.87 -12.98 29.56
N ILE A 804 -13.08 -12.47 29.29
CA ILE A 804 -13.40 -11.14 28.76
C ILE A 804 -14.66 -10.66 29.50
N ALA A 805 -14.61 -9.48 30.11
CA ALA A 805 -15.72 -8.88 30.83
C ALA A 805 -15.85 -7.38 30.49
N ALA A 806 -17.00 -6.98 29.95
CA ALA A 806 -17.28 -5.62 29.49
C ALA A 806 -18.64 -5.13 30.00
N LYS A 807 -18.70 -3.87 30.43
CA LYS A 807 -19.95 -3.17 30.81
C LYS A 807 -20.24 -2.03 29.86
N ASN A 808 -21.51 -1.89 29.47
CA ASN A 808 -21.98 -0.85 28.55
C ASN A 808 -21.05 -0.68 27.32
N LEU A 809 -20.64 -1.80 26.72
CA LEU A 809 -19.79 -1.83 25.53
C LEU A 809 -20.55 -1.16 24.36
N GLY A 810 -19.94 -0.16 23.71
CA GLY A 810 -20.34 0.44 22.44
C GLY A 810 -19.64 -0.23 21.25
N HIS A 811 -20.04 0.08 20.01
CA HIS A 811 -19.34 -0.42 18.82
C HIS A 811 -18.24 0.57 18.40
N PRO A 812 -16.97 0.14 18.23
CA PRO A 812 -15.84 1.03 17.87
C PRO A 812 -15.88 1.80 16.54
N VAL A 813 -17.00 1.82 15.80
CA VAL A 813 -17.05 2.33 14.41
C VAL A 813 -18.43 2.90 14.05
N LEU A 814 -19.51 2.30 14.53
CA LEU A 814 -20.86 2.84 14.33
C LEU A 814 -21.03 4.13 15.14
N ARG A 815 -21.67 5.13 14.53
CA ARG A 815 -21.94 6.44 15.14
C ARG A 815 -23.38 6.86 14.85
N ASN A 816 -24.00 7.68 15.70
CA ASN A 816 -25.38 8.17 15.53
C ASN A 816 -25.57 8.81 14.13
N ASP A 817 -24.60 9.60 13.67
CA ASP A 817 -24.53 10.18 12.31
C ASP A 817 -24.71 9.14 11.16
N THR A 818 -24.36 7.88 11.42
CA THR A 818 -24.48 6.74 10.47
C THR A 818 -25.73 5.87 10.71
N LEU A 819 -26.41 6.04 11.84
CA LEU A 819 -27.61 5.30 12.25
C LEU A 819 -28.92 6.09 11.99
N GLY A 820 -28.82 7.37 11.62
CA GLY A 820 -29.97 8.23 11.32
C GLY A 820 -30.64 8.73 12.61
N ASP A 821 -31.95 8.55 12.72
CA ASP A 821 -32.72 8.94 13.92
C ASP A 821 -32.53 7.98 15.13
N GLY A 822 -31.73 6.92 14.97
CA GLY A 822 -31.53 5.87 15.99
C GLY A 822 -30.19 5.97 16.71
N THR A 823 -30.19 5.69 18.01
CA THR A 823 -28.96 5.63 18.82
C THR A 823 -28.42 4.21 18.96
N PHE A 824 -27.08 4.06 19.07
CA PHE A 824 -26.48 2.75 19.35
C PHE A 824 -26.81 2.29 20.79
N VAL A 825 -27.21 1.02 20.94
CA VAL A 825 -27.55 0.43 22.24
C VAL A 825 -26.34 -0.33 22.81
N PRO A 826 -25.75 0.12 23.93
CA PRO A 826 -24.60 -0.56 24.52
C PRO A 826 -24.97 -1.88 25.22
N ASN A 827 -24.01 -2.80 25.27
CA ASN A 827 -24.20 -4.18 25.71
C ASN A 827 -23.21 -4.60 26.81
N ASP A 828 -23.71 -5.37 27.78
CA ASP A 828 -22.91 -5.99 28.82
C ASP A 828 -22.49 -7.39 28.34
N VAL A 829 -21.20 -7.75 28.41
CA VAL A 829 -20.68 -9.01 27.84
C VAL A 829 -19.69 -9.66 28.82
N CYS A 830 -19.98 -10.89 29.25
CA CYS A 830 -19.11 -11.70 30.08
C CYS A 830 -18.86 -13.08 29.44
N ILE A 831 -17.60 -13.45 29.28
CA ILE A 831 -17.15 -14.72 28.67
C ILE A 831 -15.96 -15.25 29.47
N GLY A 832 -16.08 -16.46 30.03
CA GLY A 832 -15.00 -17.16 30.74
C GLY A 832 -14.65 -16.60 32.13
N GLY A 833 -13.52 -17.06 32.67
CA GLY A 833 -13.14 -16.87 34.07
C GLY A 833 -13.72 -17.96 34.99
N SER A 834 -13.66 -17.74 36.31
CA SER A 834 -14.22 -18.67 37.31
C SER A 834 -15.75 -18.64 37.39
N ASP A 835 -16.33 -17.47 37.12
CA ASP A 835 -17.72 -17.16 37.48
C ASP A 835 -18.69 -17.24 36.29
N HIS A 836 -18.16 -17.39 35.07
CA HIS A 836 -18.92 -17.33 33.82
C HIS A 836 -18.50 -18.41 32.81
N ALA A 837 -19.46 -18.86 32.02
CA ALA A 837 -19.28 -19.79 30.90
C ALA A 837 -18.24 -19.29 29.88
N SER A 838 -17.36 -20.16 29.39
CA SER A 838 -16.34 -19.81 28.37
C SER A 838 -16.93 -19.54 26.98
N PHE A 839 -18.17 -19.94 26.72
CA PHE A 839 -18.85 -19.73 25.44
C PHE A 839 -20.23 -19.11 25.61
N ILE A 840 -20.58 -18.15 24.75
CA ILE A 840 -21.95 -17.64 24.60
C ILE A 840 -22.60 -18.31 23.39
N LEU A 841 -23.74 -18.97 23.59
CA LEU A 841 -24.63 -19.41 22.51
C LEU A 841 -25.73 -18.36 22.34
N LEU A 842 -25.62 -17.57 21.26
CA LEU A 842 -26.48 -16.42 20.97
C LEU A 842 -27.61 -16.81 20.01
N THR A 843 -28.84 -16.50 20.42
CA THR A 843 -30.06 -16.75 19.62
C THR A 843 -30.82 -15.45 19.30
N GLY A 844 -31.66 -15.48 18.27
CA GLY A 844 -32.57 -14.37 17.95
C GLY A 844 -32.64 -13.99 16.46
N PRO A 845 -33.49 -13.03 16.10
CA PRO A 845 -33.75 -12.64 14.72
C PRO A 845 -32.54 -11.97 14.06
N ASN A 846 -32.45 -12.00 12.73
CA ASN A 846 -31.30 -11.45 11.99
C ASN A 846 -31.19 -9.94 12.13
N MET A 847 -32.33 -9.24 12.17
CA MET A 847 -32.40 -7.81 12.47
C MET A 847 -32.21 -7.48 13.95
N GLY A 848 -31.98 -8.47 14.84
CA GLY A 848 -31.75 -8.26 16.26
C GLY A 848 -30.36 -7.77 16.65
N GLY A 849 -29.43 -7.64 15.69
CA GLY A 849 -28.05 -7.17 15.94
C GLY A 849 -27.02 -8.24 16.31
N LYS A 850 -27.31 -9.54 16.07
CA LYS A 850 -26.40 -10.66 16.42
C LYS A 850 -24.97 -10.46 15.90
N SER A 851 -24.83 -10.33 14.58
CA SER A 851 -23.53 -10.17 13.92
C SER A 851 -22.80 -8.89 14.35
N THR A 852 -23.56 -7.82 14.64
CA THR A 852 -23.04 -6.56 15.19
C THR A 852 -22.39 -6.75 16.56
N LEU A 853 -23.03 -7.50 17.46
CA LEU A 853 -22.46 -7.83 18.78
C LEU A 853 -21.20 -8.69 18.67
N LEU A 854 -21.18 -9.69 17.77
CA LEU A 854 -19.98 -10.51 17.55
C LEU A 854 -18.81 -9.65 17.02
N ARG A 855 -19.06 -8.78 16.03
CA ARG A 855 -18.05 -7.82 15.51
C ARG A 855 -17.54 -6.88 16.60
N GLN A 856 -18.46 -6.30 17.35
CA GLN A 856 -18.19 -5.37 18.44
C GLN A 856 -17.21 -5.93 19.46
N VAL A 857 -17.39 -7.17 19.92
CA VAL A 857 -16.49 -7.82 20.90
C VAL A 857 -15.10 -8.04 20.30
N CYS A 858 -15.01 -8.55 19.07
CA CYS A 858 -13.72 -8.76 18.40
C CYS A 858 -12.96 -7.44 18.16
N LEU A 859 -13.66 -6.38 17.74
CA LEU A 859 -13.06 -5.04 17.53
C LEU A 859 -12.59 -4.41 18.84
N ALA A 860 -13.32 -4.60 19.95
CA ALA A 860 -12.91 -4.12 21.28
C ALA A 860 -11.63 -4.83 21.78
N VAL A 861 -11.49 -6.14 21.52
CA VAL A 861 -10.25 -6.89 21.80
C VAL A 861 -9.07 -6.38 20.98
N ILE A 862 -9.27 -6.08 19.69
CA ILE A 862 -8.24 -5.48 18.83
C ILE A 862 -7.76 -4.13 19.39
N LEU A 863 -8.69 -3.25 19.80
CA LEU A 863 -8.35 -1.97 20.44
C LEU A 863 -7.54 -2.14 21.73
N ALA A 864 -8.00 -3.03 22.62
CA ALA A 864 -7.34 -3.27 23.89
C ALA A 864 -5.89 -3.75 23.70
N GLN A 865 -5.68 -4.70 22.79
CA GLN A 865 -4.34 -5.24 22.47
C GLN A 865 -3.50 -4.36 21.53
N MET A 866 -4.07 -3.31 20.92
CA MET A 866 -3.26 -2.23 20.34
C MET A 866 -2.65 -1.31 21.41
N GLY A 867 -3.25 -1.25 22.61
CA GLY A 867 -2.95 -0.27 23.65
C GLY A 867 -3.83 0.99 23.59
N ALA A 868 -4.98 0.92 22.92
CA ALA A 868 -5.95 2.01 22.82
C ALA A 868 -7.07 1.88 23.87
N ASP A 869 -7.78 2.99 24.13
CA ASP A 869 -9.00 2.98 24.93
C ASP A 869 -10.16 2.33 24.15
N VAL A 870 -11.14 1.78 24.88
CA VAL A 870 -12.30 1.05 24.37
C VAL A 870 -13.59 1.82 24.69
N PRO A 871 -14.61 1.83 23.80
CA PRO A 871 -15.94 2.36 24.11
C PRO A 871 -16.68 1.44 25.09
N ALA A 872 -16.44 1.59 26.39
CA ALA A 872 -17.10 0.87 27.46
C ALA A 872 -17.03 1.66 28.78
N GLU A 873 -17.86 1.29 29.75
CA GLU A 873 -17.76 1.79 31.13
C GLU A 873 -16.60 1.10 31.87
N SER A 874 -16.41 -0.20 31.62
CA SER A 874 -15.26 -0.97 32.07
C SER A 874 -15.01 -2.14 31.11
N PHE A 875 -13.75 -2.43 30.80
CA PHE A 875 -13.36 -3.53 29.91
C PHE A 875 -12.13 -4.26 30.49
N ASN A 876 -12.33 -5.48 30.96
CA ASN A 876 -11.30 -6.31 31.57
C ASN A 876 -11.12 -7.60 30.76
N MET A 877 -9.90 -8.04 30.51
CA MET A 877 -9.64 -9.28 29.77
C MET A 877 -8.29 -9.90 30.14
N SER A 878 -8.09 -11.16 29.78
CA SER A 878 -6.76 -11.78 29.61
C SER A 878 -6.36 -11.83 28.12
N PRO A 879 -5.07 -11.80 27.74
CA PRO A 879 -4.63 -11.72 26.35
C PRO A 879 -5.30 -12.73 25.41
N VAL A 880 -5.68 -12.27 24.21
CA VAL A 880 -6.17 -13.13 23.11
C VAL A 880 -5.02 -13.35 22.13
N ASP A 881 -4.72 -14.61 21.85
CA ASP A 881 -3.56 -14.96 21.01
C ASP A 881 -3.89 -14.95 19.51
N ARG A 882 -5.15 -15.21 19.16
CA ARG A 882 -5.70 -15.18 17.80
C ARG A 882 -7.22 -14.97 17.86
N ILE A 883 -7.76 -14.22 16.90
CA ILE A 883 -9.21 -14.08 16.70
C ILE A 883 -9.61 -14.82 15.41
N PHE A 884 -10.48 -15.82 15.55
CA PHE A 884 -11.11 -16.52 14.42
C PHE A 884 -12.53 -16.01 14.19
N VAL A 885 -12.87 -15.69 12.94
CA VAL A 885 -14.15 -15.04 12.61
C VAL A 885 -14.82 -15.66 11.39
N ARG A 886 -15.94 -16.33 11.61
CA ARG A 886 -16.84 -16.83 10.56
C ARG A 886 -18.12 -16.01 10.53
N MET A 887 -18.17 -14.98 9.69
CA MET A 887 -19.35 -14.13 9.51
C MET A 887 -19.76 -14.05 8.03
N GLY A 888 -21.08 -13.99 7.78
CA GLY A 888 -21.64 -13.71 6.45
C GLY A 888 -21.46 -14.80 5.39
N ALA A 889 -22.18 -14.63 4.27
CA ALA A 889 -22.04 -15.44 3.07
C ALA A 889 -21.37 -14.61 1.97
N LYS A 890 -20.22 -15.10 1.46
CA LYS A 890 -19.62 -14.67 0.19
C LYS A 890 -19.54 -15.90 -0.71
N ASP A 891 -20.11 -15.82 -1.91
CA ASP A 891 -20.25 -17.00 -2.75
C ASP A 891 -19.05 -17.17 -3.69
N HIS A 892 -18.30 -18.27 -3.52
CA HIS A 892 -17.14 -18.59 -4.34
C HIS A 892 -17.50 -19.24 -5.69
N ILE A 893 -18.55 -18.73 -6.36
CA ILE A 893 -19.13 -19.28 -7.60
C ILE A 893 -18.04 -19.48 -8.68
N MET A 894 -17.13 -18.51 -8.84
CA MET A 894 -16.06 -18.57 -9.84
C MET A 894 -14.93 -19.58 -9.52
N ALA A 895 -14.85 -20.08 -8.28
CA ALA A 895 -13.89 -21.11 -7.89
C ALA A 895 -14.46 -22.54 -7.98
N GLY A 896 -15.76 -22.69 -8.29
CA GLY A 896 -16.44 -23.99 -8.32
C GLY A 896 -16.64 -24.64 -6.94
N GLN A 897 -16.25 -23.97 -5.85
CA GLN A 897 -16.47 -24.45 -4.49
C GLN A 897 -17.90 -24.14 -4.03
N SER A 898 -18.54 -25.10 -3.37
CA SER A 898 -19.80 -24.85 -2.66
C SER A 898 -19.56 -23.89 -1.50
N THR A 899 -20.51 -22.98 -1.27
CA THR A 899 -20.51 -22.03 -0.15
C THR A 899 -20.32 -22.73 1.20
N PHE A 900 -20.97 -23.89 1.35
CA PHE A 900 -20.86 -24.76 2.51
C PHE A 900 -19.49 -25.42 2.66
N LEU A 901 -18.81 -25.73 1.54
CA LEU A 901 -17.46 -26.32 1.60
C LEU A 901 -16.44 -25.31 2.11
N THR A 902 -16.46 -24.06 1.61
CA THR A 902 -15.57 -23.01 2.12
C THR A 902 -15.87 -22.72 3.60
N GLU A 903 -17.14 -22.69 4.00
CA GLU A 903 -17.57 -22.54 5.40
C GLU A 903 -17.05 -23.67 6.32
N LEU A 904 -17.04 -24.92 5.86
CA LEU A 904 -16.45 -26.03 6.61
C LEU A 904 -14.92 -25.99 6.64
N LEU A 905 -14.24 -25.58 5.56
CA LEU A 905 -12.78 -25.45 5.54
C LEU A 905 -12.29 -24.33 6.48
N GLU A 906 -12.97 -23.18 6.48
CA GLU A 906 -12.74 -22.08 7.44
C GLU A 906 -12.94 -22.55 8.88
N THR A 907 -13.93 -23.41 9.13
CA THR A 907 -14.21 -23.99 10.44
C THR A 907 -13.19 -25.07 10.83
N ALA A 908 -12.70 -25.88 9.88
CA ALA A 908 -11.68 -26.90 10.13
C ALA A 908 -10.32 -26.29 10.52
N SER A 909 -9.89 -25.24 9.80
CA SER A 909 -8.67 -24.48 10.12
C SER A 909 -8.76 -23.80 11.51
N MET A 910 -9.94 -23.29 11.86
CA MET A 910 -10.23 -22.78 13.20
C MET A 910 -10.10 -23.88 14.28
N LEU A 911 -10.65 -25.08 14.04
CA LEU A 911 -10.63 -26.18 15.02
C LEU A 911 -9.24 -26.81 15.22
N SER A 912 -8.36 -26.76 14.21
CA SER A 912 -6.98 -27.25 14.33
C SER A 912 -6.02 -26.22 14.94
N ALA A 913 -6.24 -24.92 14.71
CA ALA A 913 -5.31 -23.87 15.12
C ALA A 913 -5.73 -23.08 16.38
N ALA A 914 -6.95 -23.25 16.89
CA ALA A 914 -7.41 -22.54 18.09
C ALA A 914 -6.75 -23.05 19.37
N THR A 915 -6.38 -22.12 20.24
CA THR A 915 -5.79 -22.38 21.57
C THR A 915 -6.76 -22.00 22.69
N HIS A 916 -6.44 -22.40 23.92
CA HIS A 916 -7.15 -21.96 25.13
C HIS A 916 -7.26 -20.42 25.22
N SER A 917 -6.24 -19.70 24.75
CA SER A 917 -6.19 -18.23 24.72
C SER A 917 -6.84 -17.60 23.48
N SER A 918 -7.38 -18.37 22.54
CA SER A 918 -8.01 -17.80 21.34
C SER A 918 -9.41 -17.25 21.62
N LEU A 919 -9.90 -16.41 20.71
CA LEU A 919 -11.28 -15.94 20.66
C LEU A 919 -11.94 -16.42 19.36
N VAL A 920 -13.08 -17.10 19.48
CA VAL A 920 -13.85 -17.63 18.35
C VAL A 920 -15.18 -16.90 18.20
N ALA A 921 -15.47 -16.39 17.00
CA ALA A 921 -16.76 -15.83 16.63
C ALA A 921 -17.37 -16.59 15.44
N LEU A 922 -18.45 -17.34 15.69
CA LEU A 922 -19.20 -18.12 14.70
C LEU A 922 -20.58 -17.48 14.48
N ASP A 923 -20.95 -17.19 13.22
CA ASP A 923 -22.26 -16.64 12.86
C ASP A 923 -22.95 -17.52 11.81
N GLU A 924 -24.05 -18.15 12.21
CA GLU A 924 -24.94 -18.96 11.36
C GLU A 924 -24.20 -20.11 10.63
N LEU A 925 -23.32 -20.81 11.35
CA LEU A 925 -22.64 -22.04 10.91
C LEU A 925 -23.66 -23.14 10.60
N GLY A 926 -23.51 -23.78 9.44
CA GLY A 926 -24.38 -24.87 8.96
C GLY A 926 -25.50 -24.42 8.01
N ARG A 927 -25.63 -23.11 7.75
CA ARG A 927 -26.70 -22.55 6.89
C ARG A 927 -26.67 -23.03 5.43
N GLY A 928 -25.52 -23.52 4.96
CA GLY A 928 -25.33 -23.98 3.57
C GLY A 928 -25.77 -25.43 3.27
N THR A 929 -26.36 -26.13 4.24
CA THR A 929 -26.77 -27.55 4.09
C THR A 929 -28.17 -27.82 4.68
N ALA A 930 -28.60 -29.08 4.67
CA ALA A 930 -29.86 -29.52 5.27
C ALA A 930 -29.88 -29.23 6.79
N THR A 931 -31.06 -28.86 7.33
CA THR A 931 -31.21 -28.42 8.72
C THR A 931 -30.73 -29.45 9.75
N SER A 932 -30.92 -30.75 9.49
CA SER A 932 -30.41 -31.85 10.32
C SER A 932 -28.89 -31.83 10.42
N ASP A 933 -28.23 -31.68 9.28
CA ASP A 933 -26.80 -31.87 9.12
C ASP A 933 -26.06 -30.63 9.62
N GLY A 934 -26.59 -29.45 9.31
CA GLY A 934 -26.11 -28.17 9.83
C GLY A 934 -26.26 -28.08 11.36
N GLN A 935 -27.37 -28.56 11.93
CA GLN A 935 -27.53 -28.64 13.39
C GLN A 935 -26.55 -29.64 14.02
N ALA A 936 -26.37 -30.82 13.42
CA ALA A 936 -25.45 -31.84 13.94
C ALA A 936 -23.99 -31.32 13.94
N ILE A 937 -23.55 -30.72 12.83
CA ILE A 937 -22.22 -30.10 12.72
C ILE A 937 -22.08 -28.96 13.72
N ALA A 938 -23.05 -28.05 13.80
CA ALA A 938 -23.04 -26.96 14.79
C ALA A 938 -22.91 -27.47 16.24
N ALA A 939 -23.62 -28.55 16.59
CA ALA A 939 -23.54 -29.18 17.91
C ALA A 939 -22.14 -29.74 18.21
N SER A 940 -21.57 -30.52 17.29
CA SER A 940 -20.24 -31.13 17.49
C SER A 940 -19.10 -30.11 17.47
N VAL A 941 -19.21 -29.05 16.65
CA VAL A 941 -18.24 -27.94 16.63
C VAL A 941 -18.26 -27.17 17.94
N LEU A 942 -19.45 -26.84 18.47
CA LEU A 942 -19.58 -26.20 19.78
C LEU A 942 -19.04 -27.10 20.89
N GLU A 943 -19.36 -28.40 20.89
CA GLU A 943 -18.86 -29.35 21.88
C GLU A 943 -17.32 -29.42 21.88
N TYR A 944 -16.70 -29.50 20.70
CA TYR A 944 -15.24 -29.54 20.57
C TYR A 944 -14.58 -28.27 21.11
N LEU A 945 -15.09 -27.08 20.73
CA LEU A 945 -14.57 -25.81 21.22
C LEU A 945 -14.70 -25.67 22.74
N VAL A 946 -15.81 -26.14 23.33
CA VAL A 946 -16.11 -26.01 24.77
C VAL A 946 -15.39 -27.05 25.64
N ASN A 947 -15.23 -28.28 25.14
CA ASN A 947 -14.69 -29.40 25.92
C ASN A 947 -13.23 -29.75 25.59
N LYS A 948 -12.80 -29.63 24.32
CA LYS A 948 -11.42 -29.95 23.91
C LYS A 948 -10.51 -28.71 23.90
N VAL A 949 -10.91 -27.65 23.19
CA VAL A 949 -10.08 -26.43 23.09
C VAL A 949 -10.21 -25.55 24.34
N GLN A 950 -11.43 -25.49 24.89
CA GLN A 950 -11.82 -24.67 26.05
C GLN A 950 -11.54 -23.17 25.89
N CYS A 951 -11.51 -22.70 24.63
CA CYS A 951 -11.31 -21.31 24.27
C CYS A 951 -12.52 -20.42 24.62
N ARG A 952 -12.33 -19.11 24.50
CA ARG A 952 -13.41 -18.12 24.60
C ARG A 952 -14.17 -18.01 23.28
N GLY A 953 -15.49 -17.82 23.32
CA GLY A 953 -16.20 -17.53 22.07
C GLY A 953 -17.67 -17.15 22.15
N LEU A 954 -18.19 -16.76 20.98
CA LEU A 954 -19.60 -16.47 20.73
C LEU A 954 -20.04 -17.26 19.49
N PHE A 955 -21.15 -18.00 19.60
CA PHE A 955 -21.78 -18.69 18.48
C PHE A 955 -23.22 -18.19 18.32
N SER A 956 -23.46 -17.45 17.25
CA SER A 956 -24.77 -17.01 16.80
C SER A 956 -25.44 -18.12 15.96
N THR A 957 -26.64 -18.56 16.36
CA THR A 957 -27.34 -19.70 15.73
C THR A 957 -28.86 -19.52 15.62
N HIS A 958 -29.45 -20.24 14.64
CA HIS A 958 -30.90 -20.41 14.47
C HIS A 958 -31.43 -21.75 14.94
N TYR A 959 -30.55 -22.71 15.25
CA TYR A 959 -30.96 -24.03 15.71
C TYR A 959 -31.46 -23.94 17.15
N HIS A 960 -32.74 -23.59 17.33
CA HIS A 960 -33.35 -23.44 18.67
C HIS A 960 -33.18 -24.70 19.53
N HIS A 961 -33.21 -25.88 18.91
CA HIS A 961 -32.91 -27.16 19.57
C HIS A 961 -31.49 -27.23 20.17
N LEU A 962 -30.50 -26.59 19.55
CA LEU A 962 -29.13 -26.49 20.09
C LEU A 962 -29.09 -25.66 21.38
N ALA A 963 -29.92 -24.61 21.47
CA ALA A 963 -30.06 -23.83 22.71
C ALA A 963 -30.76 -24.63 23.83
N LEU A 964 -31.70 -25.53 23.48
CA LEU A 964 -32.34 -26.43 24.44
C LEU A 964 -31.37 -27.51 24.95
N ASP A 965 -30.64 -28.17 24.06
CA ASP A 965 -29.67 -29.23 24.40
C ASP A 965 -28.54 -28.71 25.34
N TYR A 966 -28.16 -27.43 25.21
CA TYR A 966 -27.10 -26.81 26.01
C TYR A 966 -27.59 -26.08 27.28
N GLN A 967 -28.89 -26.06 27.58
CA GLN A 967 -29.46 -25.30 28.71
C GLN A 967 -28.95 -25.72 30.10
N GLN A 968 -28.38 -26.93 30.23
CA GLN A 968 -27.86 -27.47 31.49
C GLN A 968 -26.32 -27.56 31.52
N ILE A 969 -25.62 -27.03 30.52
CA ILE A 969 -24.16 -27.16 30.38
C ILE A 969 -23.48 -25.90 30.96
N PRO A 970 -22.79 -25.97 32.12
CA PRO A 970 -22.32 -24.78 32.84
C PRO A 970 -21.20 -24.02 32.11
N LYS A 971 -20.54 -24.65 31.11
CA LYS A 971 -19.55 -23.99 30.25
C LYS A 971 -20.15 -23.14 29.11
N VAL A 972 -21.47 -23.17 28.91
CA VAL A 972 -22.15 -22.41 27.83
C VAL A 972 -23.26 -21.53 28.41
N SER A 973 -23.14 -20.21 28.21
CA SER A 973 -24.20 -19.26 28.54
C SER A 973 -25.16 -19.15 27.36
N LEU A 974 -26.43 -19.43 27.59
CA LEU A 974 -27.49 -19.10 26.63
C LEU A 974 -27.80 -17.60 26.72
N CYS A 975 -27.72 -16.91 25.60
CA CYS A 975 -28.16 -15.52 25.48
C CYS A 975 -29.03 -15.32 24.24
N HIS A 976 -29.77 -14.21 24.22
CA HIS A 976 -30.49 -13.75 23.04
C HIS A 976 -30.50 -12.23 22.93
N MET A 977 -30.72 -11.73 21.71
CA MET A 977 -30.97 -10.31 21.48
C MET A 977 -32.43 -9.99 21.82
N ALA A 978 -32.64 -9.09 22.78
CA ALA A 978 -33.95 -8.77 23.33
C ALA A 978 -34.89 -8.16 22.28
N CYS A 979 -36.13 -8.62 22.28
CA CYS A 979 -37.21 -8.17 21.40
C CYS A 979 -38.43 -7.86 22.26
N ARG A 980 -39.08 -6.72 22.04
CA ARG A 980 -40.38 -6.39 22.65
C ARG A 980 -41.48 -6.86 21.73
N VAL A 981 -42.42 -7.61 22.29
CA VAL A 981 -43.65 -8.02 21.59
C VAL A 981 -44.78 -7.07 21.98
N GLY A 982 -45.49 -6.55 20.98
CA GLY A 982 -46.65 -5.67 21.12
C GLY A 982 -47.92 -6.29 20.55
N ASN A 983 -49.08 -5.78 21.00
CA ASN A 983 -50.40 -6.19 20.53
C ASN A 983 -50.69 -5.58 19.14
N GLY A 984 -50.18 -6.22 18.09
CA GLY A 984 -50.39 -5.79 16.71
C GLY A 984 -51.83 -5.97 16.21
N VAL A 985 -52.15 -5.31 15.10
CA VAL A 985 -53.47 -5.35 14.46
C VAL A 985 -53.79 -6.77 13.96
N ALA A 986 -55.08 -7.16 14.01
CA ALA A 986 -55.62 -8.42 13.50
C ALA A 986 -55.08 -9.71 14.16
N GLY A 987 -54.63 -9.64 15.42
CA GLY A 987 -54.23 -10.81 16.22
C GLY A 987 -52.85 -11.37 15.91
N LEU A 988 -52.08 -10.69 15.04
CA LEU A 988 -50.67 -10.98 14.79
C LEU A 988 -49.81 -10.05 15.65
N GLU A 989 -48.88 -10.65 16.40
CA GLU A 989 -47.88 -9.96 17.23
C GLU A 989 -47.06 -8.92 16.42
N GLU A 990 -46.73 -7.80 17.04
CA GLU A 990 -45.78 -6.81 16.51
C GLU A 990 -44.45 -6.91 17.25
N VAL A 991 -43.31 -6.75 16.56
CA VAL A 991 -41.98 -6.93 17.17
C VAL A 991 -41.12 -5.69 16.99
N THR A 992 -40.65 -5.15 18.11
CA THR A 992 -39.62 -4.10 18.16
C THR A 992 -38.30 -4.71 18.66
N PHE A 993 -37.23 -4.61 17.87
CA PHE A 993 -35.89 -5.02 18.30
C PHE A 993 -35.36 -4.03 19.34
N LEU A 994 -34.85 -4.52 20.47
CA LEU A 994 -34.29 -3.68 21.53
C LEU A 994 -32.75 -3.60 21.50
N TYR A 995 -32.11 -4.40 20.64
CA TYR A 995 -30.65 -4.48 20.43
C TYR A 995 -29.79 -4.73 21.69
N LYS A 996 -30.42 -5.05 22.83
CA LYS A 996 -29.76 -5.39 24.09
C LYS A 996 -29.63 -6.90 24.26
N LEU A 997 -28.46 -7.37 24.70
CA LEU A 997 -28.18 -8.75 25.07
C LEU A 997 -28.88 -9.09 26.39
N THR A 998 -29.56 -10.23 26.42
CA THR A 998 -30.25 -10.77 27.60
C THR A 998 -29.99 -12.27 27.75
N TYR A 999 -29.82 -12.72 29.00
CA TYR A 999 -29.62 -14.13 29.33
C TYR A 999 -30.87 -14.99 29.04
N GLY A 1000 -30.64 -16.29 28.81
CA GLY A 1000 -31.64 -17.27 28.40
C GLY A 1000 -31.78 -17.38 26.87
N ALA A 1001 -32.38 -18.48 26.41
CA ALA A 1001 -32.72 -18.67 25.01
C ALA A 1001 -33.85 -17.74 24.55
N CYS A 1002 -33.88 -17.40 23.26
CA CYS A 1002 -34.98 -16.65 22.66
C CYS A 1002 -36.30 -17.44 22.76
N PRO A 1003 -37.41 -16.87 23.30
CA PRO A 1003 -38.59 -17.65 23.71
C PRO A 1003 -39.54 -18.07 22.57
N LYS A 1004 -39.38 -17.49 21.36
CA LYS A 1004 -40.14 -17.83 20.14
C LYS A 1004 -39.28 -17.58 18.89
N SER A 1005 -39.66 -18.20 17.77
CA SER A 1005 -39.12 -17.90 16.45
C SER A 1005 -39.82 -16.68 15.82
N TYR A 1006 -39.14 -15.52 15.76
CA TYR A 1006 -39.74 -14.26 15.26
C TYR A 1006 -39.79 -14.11 13.72
N GLY A 1007 -39.55 -15.18 12.95
CA GLY A 1007 -39.44 -15.13 11.48
C GLY A 1007 -40.70 -14.64 10.78
N VAL A 1008 -41.89 -15.04 11.25
CA VAL A 1008 -43.19 -14.57 10.73
C VAL A 1008 -43.37 -13.06 10.96
N ASN A 1009 -42.90 -12.55 12.09
CA ASN A 1009 -43.04 -11.14 12.45
C ASN A 1009 -42.07 -10.26 11.64
N VAL A 1010 -40.87 -10.76 11.31
CA VAL A 1010 -39.97 -10.15 10.33
C VAL A 1010 -40.58 -10.15 8.91
N ALA A 1011 -41.21 -11.25 8.50
CA ALA A 1011 -41.91 -11.33 7.22
C ALA A 1011 -43.08 -10.32 7.11
N ARG A 1012 -43.73 -9.99 8.24
CA ARG A 1012 -44.72 -8.91 8.31
C ARG A 1012 -44.12 -7.53 8.04
N LEU A 1013 -42.96 -7.23 8.63
CA LEU A 1013 -42.22 -5.98 8.38
C LEU A 1013 -41.77 -5.86 6.90
N ALA A 1014 -41.51 -6.99 6.24
CA ALA A 1014 -41.24 -7.06 4.80
C ALA A 1014 -42.50 -6.94 3.91
N GLY A 1015 -43.69 -6.74 4.49
CA GLY A 1015 -44.94 -6.51 3.77
C GLY A 1015 -45.62 -7.76 3.19
N LEU A 1016 -45.32 -8.96 3.70
CA LEU A 1016 -46.02 -10.17 3.24
C LEU A 1016 -47.51 -10.18 3.66
N PRO A 1017 -48.43 -10.69 2.83
CA PRO A 1017 -49.86 -10.71 3.15
C PRO A 1017 -50.22 -11.51 4.42
N ASP A 1018 -51.11 -11.00 5.26
CA ASP A 1018 -51.48 -11.62 6.54
C ASP A 1018 -51.98 -13.08 6.39
N ASN A 1019 -52.62 -13.44 5.27
CA ASN A 1019 -53.09 -14.80 5.00
C ASN A 1019 -51.96 -15.82 4.70
N VAL A 1020 -50.77 -15.35 4.34
CA VAL A 1020 -49.54 -16.16 4.27
C VAL A 1020 -48.92 -16.24 5.65
N LEU A 1021 -48.86 -15.13 6.39
CA LEU A 1021 -48.29 -15.06 7.74
C LEU A 1021 -49.02 -15.97 8.73
N GLN A 1022 -50.35 -15.95 8.73
CA GLN A 1022 -51.18 -16.84 9.57
C GLN A 1022 -50.89 -18.33 9.29
N LYS A 1023 -50.80 -18.72 8.01
CA LYS A 1023 -50.46 -20.10 7.63
C LYS A 1023 -49.02 -20.48 8.01
N ALA A 1024 -48.08 -19.53 7.90
CA ALA A 1024 -46.69 -19.74 8.30
C ALA A 1024 -46.56 -19.93 9.82
N ALA A 1025 -47.30 -19.16 10.62
CA ALA A 1025 -47.36 -19.31 12.07
C ALA A 1025 -47.88 -20.70 12.48
N THR A 1026 -49.04 -21.13 11.96
CA THR A 1026 -49.58 -22.48 12.23
C THR A 1026 -48.61 -23.58 11.81
N LYS A 1027 -47.91 -23.42 10.68
CA LYS A 1027 -46.89 -24.39 10.25
C LYS A 1027 -45.64 -24.38 11.14
N SER A 1028 -45.23 -23.24 11.70
CA SER A 1028 -44.15 -23.21 12.70
C SER A 1028 -44.53 -23.99 13.95
N GLU A 1029 -45.75 -23.78 14.47
CA GLU A 1029 -46.26 -24.51 15.65
C GLU A 1029 -46.42 -26.03 15.38
N GLU A 1030 -46.86 -26.43 14.18
CA GLU A 1030 -46.85 -27.83 13.75
C GLU A 1030 -45.43 -28.42 13.77
N PHE A 1031 -44.43 -27.73 13.20
CA PHE A 1031 -43.05 -28.22 13.18
C PHE A 1031 -42.44 -28.25 14.58
N GLU A 1032 -42.56 -27.19 15.37
CA GLU A 1032 -42.05 -27.11 16.75
C GLU A 1032 -42.65 -28.25 17.62
N THR A 1033 -43.95 -28.54 17.46
CA THR A 1033 -44.60 -29.66 18.19
C THR A 1033 -44.29 -31.05 17.62
N MET A 1034 -43.91 -31.19 16.35
CA MET A 1034 -43.43 -32.46 15.78
C MET A 1034 -41.99 -32.76 16.22
N TYR A 1035 -41.07 -31.80 16.05
CA TYR A 1035 -39.66 -31.99 16.41
C TYR A 1035 -39.46 -32.11 17.93
N GLY A 1036 -40.23 -31.35 18.74
CA GLY A 1036 -40.15 -31.42 20.20
C GLY A 1036 -40.63 -32.74 20.83
N LYS A 1037 -41.48 -33.54 20.14
CA LYS A 1037 -42.01 -34.80 20.69
C LYS A 1037 -41.09 -36.01 20.49
N ASN A 1038 -40.23 -35.98 19.47
CA ASN A 1038 -39.50 -37.17 19.01
C ASN A 1038 -38.32 -37.63 19.89
N ARG A 1039 -38.05 -36.96 21.04
CA ARG A 1039 -36.99 -37.35 22.00
C ARG A 1039 -37.49 -37.91 23.33
N ASN A 1040 -38.81 -38.09 23.53
CA ASN A 1040 -39.36 -38.85 24.67
C ASN A 1040 -39.15 -40.37 24.55
N HIS A 1041 -38.48 -40.83 23.50
CA HIS A 1041 -37.84 -42.14 23.41
C HIS A 1041 -36.34 -41.98 23.18
N SER A 1042 -35.54 -42.93 23.70
CA SER A 1042 -34.07 -42.97 23.63
C SER A 1042 -33.31 -41.80 24.28
N ILE A 1043 -33.60 -41.52 25.55
CA ILE A 1043 -32.50 -41.56 26.53
C ILE A 1043 -32.31 -43.04 26.90
N PRO A 1044 -31.12 -43.64 26.77
CA PRO A 1044 -30.84 -44.96 27.32
C PRO A 1044 -30.86 -44.88 28.86
N SER A 1045 -32.03 -45.13 29.46
CA SER A 1045 -32.14 -45.25 30.91
C SER A 1045 -31.15 -46.32 31.41
N ASN A 1046 -30.45 -46.05 32.51
CA ASN A 1046 -29.25 -46.77 32.95
C ASN A 1046 -29.56 -48.21 33.45
N LYS A 1047 -29.94 -49.09 32.53
CA LYS A 1047 -30.46 -50.45 32.73
C LYS A 1047 -29.62 -51.56 32.13
N HIS A 1048 -28.92 -51.32 31.01
CA HIS A 1048 -28.19 -52.37 30.26
C HIS A 1048 -27.26 -53.21 31.16
N TRP A 1049 -26.49 -52.54 32.03
CA TRP A 1049 -25.59 -53.22 32.98
C TRP A 1049 -26.33 -54.06 34.03
N LYS A 1050 -27.56 -53.70 34.42
CA LYS A 1050 -28.36 -54.47 35.37
C LYS A 1050 -28.96 -55.71 34.72
N ASP A 1051 -29.48 -55.55 33.51
CA ASP A 1051 -30.10 -56.65 32.78
C ASP A 1051 -29.03 -57.66 32.33
N GLU A 1052 -27.84 -57.22 31.89
CA GLU A 1052 -26.69 -58.12 31.67
C GLU A 1052 -26.10 -58.71 32.97
N MET A 1053 -26.04 -57.97 34.08
CA MET A 1053 -25.67 -58.55 35.39
C MET A 1053 -26.63 -59.68 35.79
N VAL A 1054 -27.94 -59.53 35.56
CA VAL A 1054 -28.92 -60.60 35.84
C VAL A 1054 -28.69 -61.81 34.94
N VAL A 1055 -28.38 -61.61 33.65
CA VAL A 1055 -28.02 -62.71 32.73
C VAL A 1055 -26.72 -63.40 33.15
N ILE A 1056 -25.69 -62.66 33.56
CA ILE A 1056 -24.41 -63.20 34.06
C ILE A 1056 -24.63 -63.99 35.37
N LEU A 1057 -25.43 -63.47 36.30
CA LEU A 1057 -25.76 -64.15 37.57
C LEU A 1057 -26.61 -65.42 37.35
N GLN A 1058 -27.55 -65.40 36.41
CA GLN A 1058 -28.31 -66.59 36.01
C GLN A 1058 -27.41 -67.63 35.33
N SER A 1059 -26.45 -67.19 34.50
CA SER A 1059 -25.49 -68.08 33.84
C SER A 1059 -24.54 -68.74 34.86
N LEU A 1060 -24.02 -67.97 35.82
CA LEU A 1060 -23.24 -68.48 36.96
C LEU A 1060 -24.05 -69.46 37.83
N SER A 1061 -25.33 -69.16 38.09
CA SER A 1061 -26.22 -70.06 38.82
C SER A 1061 -26.40 -71.40 38.10
N ASN A 1062 -26.60 -71.38 36.78
CA ASN A 1062 -26.71 -72.60 35.97
C ASN A 1062 -25.40 -73.41 35.98
N CYS A 1063 -24.24 -72.75 35.81
CA CYS A 1063 -22.93 -73.41 35.92
C CYS A 1063 -22.66 -74.02 37.30
N LEU A 1064 -23.23 -73.48 38.39
CA LEU A 1064 -23.13 -74.05 39.73
C LEU A 1064 -24.01 -75.29 39.92
N VAL A 1065 -25.17 -75.36 39.24
CA VAL A 1065 -26.09 -76.51 39.30
C VAL A 1065 -25.53 -77.74 38.58
N ASP A 1066 -24.81 -77.58 37.46
CA ASP A 1066 -24.25 -78.69 36.67
C ASP A 1066 -22.93 -79.28 37.21
N THR A 1067 -22.52 -78.93 38.43
CA THR A 1067 -21.25 -79.35 39.09
C THR A 1067 -21.12 -80.85 39.43
N ARG A 1068 -21.88 -81.73 38.75
CA ARG A 1068 -21.75 -83.20 38.83
C ARG A 1068 -21.31 -83.90 37.54
N ARG A 1069 -20.93 -83.16 36.49
CA ARG A 1069 -20.17 -83.71 35.35
C ARG A 1069 -18.99 -82.81 34.96
N SER A 1070 -17.86 -83.43 34.67
CA SER A 1070 -16.57 -82.75 34.49
C SER A 1070 -16.29 -82.38 33.04
N SER A 1071 -16.62 -81.15 32.61
CA SER A 1071 -15.94 -80.42 31.49
C SER A 1071 -16.62 -79.08 31.14
N SER A 1072 -16.16 -77.96 31.71
CA SER A 1072 -16.57 -76.60 31.27
C SER A 1072 -15.69 -75.47 31.84
N ALA A 1073 -14.37 -75.56 31.69
CA ALA A 1073 -13.46 -74.49 32.15
C ALA A 1073 -13.62 -73.20 31.32
N ASP A 1074 -13.85 -73.33 30.01
CA ASP A 1074 -13.82 -72.22 29.05
C ASP A 1074 -14.99 -71.22 29.25
N GLY A 1075 -16.19 -71.71 29.57
CA GLY A 1075 -17.37 -70.86 29.79
C GLY A 1075 -17.24 -69.93 31.01
N ILE A 1076 -16.46 -70.32 32.02
CA ILE A 1076 -16.16 -69.46 33.17
C ILE A 1076 -15.20 -68.33 32.74
N PHE A 1077 -14.23 -68.64 31.88
CA PHE A 1077 -13.26 -67.68 31.36
C PHE A 1077 -13.91 -66.64 30.43
N GLU A 1078 -14.87 -67.05 29.61
CA GLU A 1078 -15.66 -66.13 28.76
C GLU A 1078 -16.53 -65.18 29.60
N LEU A 1079 -17.23 -65.69 30.61
CA LEU A 1079 -17.98 -64.86 31.57
C LEU A 1079 -17.07 -63.88 32.32
N GLN A 1080 -15.87 -64.32 32.72
CA GLN A 1080 -14.89 -63.47 33.41
C GLN A 1080 -14.37 -62.34 32.51
N ASN A 1081 -14.13 -62.59 31.22
CA ASN A 1081 -13.75 -61.54 30.27
C ASN A 1081 -14.90 -60.56 30.00
N ARG A 1082 -16.15 -61.02 29.83
CA ARG A 1082 -17.31 -60.12 29.65
C ARG A 1082 -17.55 -59.25 30.89
N ALA A 1083 -17.43 -59.81 32.09
CA ALA A 1083 -17.51 -59.05 33.33
C ALA A 1083 -16.38 -58.01 33.47
N LYS A 1084 -15.18 -58.30 32.96
CA LYS A 1084 -14.05 -57.36 32.95
C LYS A 1084 -14.26 -56.21 31.95
N ILE A 1085 -14.72 -56.50 30.73
CA ILE A 1085 -15.05 -55.47 29.74
C ILE A 1085 -16.13 -54.51 30.27
N LEU A 1086 -17.15 -55.03 30.97
CA LEU A 1086 -18.19 -54.21 31.62
C LEU A 1086 -17.68 -53.43 32.86
N TYR A 1087 -16.53 -53.79 33.43
CA TYR A 1087 -15.87 -53.03 34.49
C TYR A 1087 -14.99 -51.92 33.93
N ASP A 1088 -14.27 -52.21 32.83
CA ASP A 1088 -13.37 -51.26 32.15
C ASP A 1088 -14.14 -50.22 31.27
N GLN A 1089 -15.46 -50.39 31.10
CA GLN A 1089 -16.37 -49.47 30.39
C GLN A 1089 -17.11 -48.46 31.32
N LYS A 1090 -16.60 -48.24 32.54
CA LYS A 1090 -17.34 -47.55 33.62
C LYS A 1090 -16.69 -46.25 34.11
#